data_AF-A0A418KMV1-F1
#
_entry.id   AF-A0A418KMV1-F1
#
_cell.length_a   1.000
_cell.length_b   1.000
_cell.length_c   1.000
_cell.angle_alpha   90.00
_cell.angle_beta   90.00
_cell.angle_gamma   90.00
#
_symmetry.space_group_name_H-M   'P 1'
#
loop_
_entity.id
_entity.type
_entity.pdbx_description
1 polymer ?
#
loop_
_entity_poly.entity_id
_entity_poly.type
_entity_poly.pdbx_seq_one_letter_code
_entity_poly.pdbx_strand_id
1 'polypeptide(L)'
;MSESTTWSVSHGRNTVALTWFRGRLTWTALHDGVQVTPPAPLHLHTADGRDLLSAATYLGDDSREVSEEYELVVGKRTGRHTVDHRERTVRFACAGGGEIAVVLRAAPDGVALRFVLGGLDGATVTGGDVGLRFPATAAVWPLTYTPWYETTRFTSTLDALEPGDYGFPFLVELADDTFALVTEADLDGRYGGSFARYAGGGAVTVTLAADVVLDGDSVATPWRVVIVGDLAAVVASHLVDDLAPPAAEGVPVWARPGRAAWSWWSDFYSGAQLSKQLRMLDYAAARGWEYVLVDCGWDGVWMPELVAAASERGVGVFVWVVWDHLATPEQRRKLAEWASWGVAGVKVDFMESEAQERYRWYDEVIAECARVGLMINFHGSVIPRGWARTYPHVMSYEAVRGAEYYVFYSEPLTPEHNTIVPFTRNVVGSADYTPVTFSAQARLTTEAHELALAVVLESGLLNFADDVDEYAKRPIAEAAIERIQAAWDETRLLAGRPGEYVVLARRSGAEWSVGALSALGETKAVAVDLGVLGLEGDHAATVITDDDAGRLTQETRTVTAGDTVDVTLRPNGGAVVLLAPVGHTRPEPPPRPAVTVADPIVRGVPGEPVEIAAVVTGAEPYLVVPPGWDPPRPIREGVWSVTVPAGTEPGHVAVLAVHAGDPLGPRRSTVAHVRVVSPLGADPASLVALTPVAAANGSGPVERDMSNGEGNPADGRPMSVAGVHHPKGLGVCAPSDVTWVLDGVPARLTASVGVDDESPAGTTATCAVVGDGRVLTTIEVAAGEPARELDVDLTGITRLRLVVRPPAAGAEPAHVDWIDPHVRPRTSHS
;
A
#
# COMPACT_ATOMS: atom_id res chain seq x y z
N MET A 1 39.07 16.49 -34.20
CA MET A 1 38.93 15.63 -33.01
C MET A 1 39.60 14.29 -33.33
N SER A 2 40.23 13.66 -32.34
CA SER A 2 40.83 12.31 -32.47
C SER A 2 39.80 11.28 -32.98
N GLU A 3 40.24 10.15 -33.53
CA GLU A 3 39.33 9.06 -33.95
C GLU A 3 38.43 8.54 -32.81
N SER A 4 38.85 8.74 -31.55
CA SER A 4 38.13 8.40 -30.32
C SER A 4 38.25 9.53 -29.29
N THR A 5 37.20 9.84 -28.53
CA THR A 5 37.22 10.74 -27.36
C THR A 5 36.50 10.07 -26.19
N THR A 6 37.05 10.15 -24.98
CA THR A 6 36.46 9.57 -23.77
C THR A 6 36.31 10.62 -22.68
N TRP A 7 35.12 10.68 -22.08
CA TRP A 7 34.79 11.51 -20.93
C TRP A 7 34.48 10.60 -19.75
N SER A 8 35.14 10.79 -18.62
CA SER A 8 34.89 10.01 -17.41
C SER A 8 34.57 10.91 -16.22
N VAL A 9 33.90 10.31 -15.24
CA VAL A 9 33.72 10.84 -13.89
C VAL A 9 33.90 9.71 -12.88
N SER A 10 34.57 10.03 -11.78
CA SER A 10 34.88 9.09 -10.70
C SER A 10 34.50 9.68 -9.36
N HIS A 11 34.00 8.85 -8.46
CA HIS A 11 33.74 9.21 -7.08
C HIS A 11 33.84 7.96 -6.19
N GLY A 12 34.55 8.07 -5.07
CA GLY A 12 34.93 6.90 -4.27
C GLY A 12 35.68 5.86 -5.13
N ARG A 13 35.13 4.65 -5.18
CA ARG A 13 35.69 3.49 -5.88
C ARG A 13 35.12 3.31 -7.29
N ASN A 14 34.11 4.10 -7.64
CA ASN A 14 33.34 3.94 -8.86
C ASN A 14 33.80 4.92 -9.93
N THR A 15 33.88 4.45 -11.16
CA THR A 15 34.14 5.26 -12.35
C THR A 15 33.16 4.90 -13.46
N VAL A 16 32.57 5.91 -14.08
CA VAL A 16 31.76 5.77 -15.29
C VAL A 16 32.36 6.63 -16.39
N ALA A 17 32.37 6.11 -17.62
CA ALA A 17 32.89 6.84 -18.77
C ALA A 17 32.02 6.64 -20.01
N LEU A 18 31.98 7.68 -20.84
CA LEU A 18 31.38 7.71 -22.16
C LEU A 18 32.50 7.82 -23.20
N THR A 19 32.48 6.96 -24.20
CA THR A 19 33.44 6.97 -25.32
C THR A 19 32.70 7.20 -26.62
N TRP A 20 33.15 8.21 -27.38
CA TRP A 20 32.69 8.50 -28.73
C TRP A 20 33.75 8.06 -29.74
N PHE A 21 33.41 7.09 -30.59
CA PHE A 21 34.27 6.57 -31.63
C PHE A 21 33.51 6.46 -32.94
N ARG A 22 33.98 7.16 -33.98
CA ARG A 22 33.40 7.16 -35.33
C ARG A 22 31.86 7.34 -35.37
N GLY A 23 31.35 8.30 -34.59
CA GLY A 23 29.91 8.61 -34.57
C GLY A 23 29.05 7.63 -33.77
N ARG A 24 29.67 6.76 -32.96
CA ARG A 24 28.97 5.86 -32.03
C ARG A 24 29.38 6.15 -30.60
N LEU A 25 28.43 6.02 -29.68
CA LEU A 25 28.65 6.19 -28.26
C LEU A 25 28.60 4.83 -27.55
N THR A 26 29.60 4.61 -26.70
CA THR A 26 29.63 3.48 -25.77
C THR A 26 29.88 3.99 -24.37
N TRP A 27 29.49 3.22 -23.36
CA TRP A 27 29.82 3.54 -21.98
C TRP A 27 30.53 2.37 -21.30
N THR A 28 31.25 2.70 -20.23
CA THR A 28 32.00 1.74 -19.40
C THR A 28 31.78 2.08 -17.94
N ALA A 29 31.78 1.07 -17.07
CA ALA A 29 31.80 1.27 -15.62
C ALA A 29 32.79 0.34 -14.92
N LEU A 30 33.42 0.86 -13.87
CA LEU A 30 34.46 0.20 -13.08
C LEU A 30 34.20 0.44 -11.58
N HIS A 31 34.49 -0.55 -10.76
CA HIS A 31 34.51 -0.48 -9.30
C HIS A 31 35.83 -1.07 -8.79
N ASP A 32 36.72 -0.27 -8.21
CA ASP A 32 38.05 -0.73 -7.74
C ASP A 32 38.86 -1.52 -8.79
N GLY A 33 38.66 -1.19 -10.07
CA GLY A 33 39.30 -1.90 -11.19
C GLY A 33 38.57 -3.18 -11.63
N VAL A 34 37.57 -3.66 -10.88
CA VAL A 34 36.61 -4.67 -11.35
C VAL A 34 35.73 -4.05 -12.42
N GLN A 35 35.63 -4.73 -13.56
CA GLN A 35 34.85 -4.27 -14.69
C GLN A 35 33.36 -4.57 -14.49
N VAL A 36 32.57 -3.53 -14.22
CA VAL A 36 31.11 -3.61 -14.10
C VAL A 36 30.47 -3.83 -15.47
N THR A 37 30.89 -3.03 -16.45
CA THR A 37 30.63 -3.32 -17.86
C THR A 37 31.81 -2.85 -18.72
N PRO A 38 32.30 -3.68 -19.68
CA PRO A 38 33.17 -3.19 -20.75
C PRO A 38 32.43 -2.18 -21.63
N PRO A 39 33.10 -1.57 -22.62
CA PRO A 39 32.45 -0.72 -23.62
C PRO A 39 31.19 -1.37 -24.19
N ALA A 40 30.04 -0.82 -23.82
CA ALA A 40 28.73 -1.29 -24.23
C ALA A 40 27.99 -0.18 -24.99
N PRO A 41 27.22 -0.51 -26.04
CA PRO A 41 26.60 0.48 -26.89
C PRO A 41 25.47 1.23 -26.17
N LEU A 42 25.26 2.47 -26.60
CA LEU A 42 24.10 3.28 -26.25
C LEU A 42 23.31 3.57 -27.52
N HIS A 43 21.99 3.34 -27.48
CA HIS A 43 21.06 3.70 -28.56
C HIS A 43 19.83 4.40 -28.02
N LEU A 44 19.22 5.26 -28.83
CA LEU A 44 17.94 5.88 -28.52
C LEU A 44 17.13 6.05 -29.81
N HIS A 45 16.16 5.18 -30.00
CA HIS A 45 15.38 5.04 -31.22
C HIS A 45 14.07 5.82 -31.16
N THR A 46 13.74 6.49 -32.26
CA THR A 46 12.48 7.21 -32.44
C THR A 46 11.63 6.58 -33.55
N ALA A 47 10.32 6.79 -33.49
CA ALA A 47 9.35 6.20 -34.43
C ALA A 47 9.57 6.62 -35.90
N ASP A 48 10.27 7.73 -36.14
CA ASP A 48 10.69 8.19 -37.47
C ASP A 48 11.94 7.46 -38.02
N GLY A 49 12.43 6.44 -37.30
CA GLY A 49 13.53 5.58 -37.70
C GLY A 49 14.93 6.11 -37.38
N ARG A 50 15.05 7.22 -36.62
CA ARG A 50 16.35 7.72 -36.18
C ARG A 50 16.88 6.94 -34.96
N ASP A 51 18.20 6.84 -34.87
CA ASP A 51 18.90 6.59 -33.61
C ASP A 51 19.62 7.89 -33.24
N LEU A 52 19.14 8.55 -32.18
CA LEU A 52 19.57 9.89 -31.78
C LEU A 52 21.04 9.94 -31.31
N LEU A 53 21.61 8.78 -30.95
CA LEU A 53 23.01 8.66 -30.52
C LEU A 53 23.96 8.26 -31.68
N SER A 54 23.40 7.91 -32.84
CA SER A 54 24.18 7.59 -34.04
C SER A 54 24.47 8.86 -34.85
N ALA A 55 25.71 8.97 -35.34
CA ALA A 55 26.20 10.14 -36.08
C ALA A 55 26.05 11.48 -35.34
N ALA A 56 25.94 11.42 -34.00
CA ALA A 56 25.81 12.59 -33.15
C ALA A 56 27.11 13.43 -33.16
N THR A 57 26.96 14.76 -33.18
CA THR A 57 28.07 15.70 -33.22
C THR A 57 28.29 16.33 -31.85
N TYR A 58 29.47 16.18 -31.27
CA TYR A 58 29.81 16.76 -29.98
C TYR A 58 29.66 18.29 -29.98
N LEU A 59 28.99 18.83 -28.96
CA LEU A 59 28.74 20.26 -28.75
C LEU A 59 29.54 20.84 -27.58
N GLY A 60 29.74 20.07 -26.51
CA GLY A 60 30.40 20.54 -25.30
C GLY A 60 30.18 19.59 -24.13
N ASP A 61 30.96 19.74 -23.07
CA ASP A 61 30.76 19.05 -21.81
C ASP A 61 31.07 19.93 -20.61
N ASP A 62 30.48 19.58 -19.47
CA ASP A 62 30.76 20.19 -18.17
C ASP A 62 30.78 19.13 -17.07
N SER A 63 31.31 19.49 -15.91
CA SER A 63 31.35 18.63 -14.73
C SER A 63 31.03 19.42 -13.48
N ARG A 64 30.37 18.77 -12.53
CA ARG A 64 30.01 19.39 -11.25
C ARG A 64 30.01 18.37 -10.11
N GLU A 65 30.12 18.90 -8.91
CA GLU A 65 29.83 18.16 -7.68
C GLU A 65 28.34 18.32 -7.37
N VAL A 66 27.71 17.25 -6.88
CA VAL A 66 26.31 17.27 -6.45
C VAL A 66 26.30 16.97 -4.97
N SER A 67 25.90 17.97 -4.17
CA SER A 67 25.78 17.85 -2.73
C SER A 67 24.44 18.42 -2.28
N GLU A 68 23.61 17.55 -1.73
CA GLU A 68 22.23 17.84 -1.31
C GLU A 68 21.94 17.10 -0.01
N GLU A 69 20.94 17.57 0.74
CA GLU A 69 20.44 16.88 1.92
C GLU A 69 18.93 16.73 1.81
N TYR A 70 18.43 15.60 2.28
CA TYR A 70 17.01 15.31 2.34
C TYR A 70 16.69 14.45 3.56
N GLU A 71 15.41 14.34 3.90
CA GLU A 71 14.93 13.47 4.97
C GLU A 71 13.98 12.42 4.39
N LEU A 72 14.14 11.18 4.83
CA LEU A 72 13.20 10.09 4.54
C LEU A 72 12.35 9.79 5.77
N VAL A 73 11.04 9.63 5.59
CA VAL A 73 10.12 9.17 6.63
C VAL A 73 9.92 7.66 6.61
N VAL A 74 10.36 7.00 5.54
CA VAL A 74 10.14 5.58 5.26
C VAL A 74 11.38 4.94 4.61
N GLY A 75 11.46 3.61 4.64
CA GLY A 75 12.54 2.84 4.03
C GLY A 75 13.48 2.21 5.06
N LYS A 76 14.54 1.58 4.54
CA LYS A 76 15.57 0.90 5.34
C LYS A 76 16.41 1.80 6.25
N ARG A 77 16.34 3.12 6.05
CA ARG A 77 16.91 4.15 6.93
C ARG A 77 16.12 5.45 6.80
N THR A 78 15.48 5.85 7.89
CA THR A 78 14.74 7.11 8.00
C THR A 78 15.65 8.23 8.53
N GLY A 79 15.14 9.45 8.52
CA GLY A 79 15.88 10.66 8.94
C GLY A 79 16.74 11.23 7.83
N ARG A 80 17.80 11.95 8.22
CA ARG A 80 18.62 12.75 7.31
C ARG A 80 19.60 11.91 6.48
N HIS A 81 19.61 12.20 5.18
CA HIS A 81 20.49 11.66 4.15
C HIS A 81 21.26 12.76 3.45
N THR A 82 22.39 12.39 2.86
CA THR A 82 23.29 13.31 2.16
C THR A 82 23.66 12.71 0.82
N VAL A 83 23.38 13.44 -0.24
CA VAL A 83 23.85 13.13 -1.59
C VAL A 83 25.28 13.63 -1.72
N ASP A 84 26.22 12.77 -2.10
CA ASP A 84 27.58 13.16 -2.49
C ASP A 84 27.95 12.46 -3.80
N HIS A 85 27.72 13.14 -4.91
CA HIS A 85 28.01 12.60 -6.23
C HIS A 85 28.97 13.50 -7.01
N ARG A 86 29.54 12.91 -8.07
CA ARG A 86 30.22 13.66 -9.14
C ARG A 86 29.49 13.40 -10.45
N GLU A 87 29.25 14.47 -11.20
CA GLU A 87 28.48 14.43 -12.44
C GLU A 87 29.28 15.00 -13.60
N ARG A 88 29.12 14.39 -14.77
CA ARG A 88 29.62 14.90 -16.04
C ARG A 88 28.52 14.86 -17.10
N THR A 89 28.29 15.98 -17.75
CA THR A 89 27.28 16.10 -18.80
C THR A 89 27.97 16.34 -20.13
N VAL A 90 27.73 15.46 -21.12
CA VAL A 90 28.30 15.56 -22.47
C VAL A 90 27.17 15.77 -23.48
N ARG A 91 27.22 16.86 -24.25
CA ARG A 91 26.15 17.28 -25.17
C ARG A 91 26.49 16.99 -26.61
N PHE A 92 25.49 16.57 -27.37
CA PHE A 92 25.59 16.27 -28.79
C PHE A 92 24.40 16.84 -29.56
N ALA A 93 24.63 17.31 -30.78
CA ALA A 93 23.58 17.57 -31.75
C ALA A 93 23.22 16.26 -32.46
N CYS A 94 21.92 15.98 -32.55
CA CYS A 94 21.38 14.79 -33.21
C CYS A 94 21.36 14.97 -34.73
N ALA A 95 21.59 13.89 -35.47
CA ALA A 95 21.35 13.89 -36.92
C ALA A 95 19.85 14.09 -37.18
N GLY A 96 19.51 15.09 -38.01
CA GLY A 96 18.11 15.43 -38.32
C GLY A 96 17.42 16.37 -37.33
N GLY A 97 18.16 16.98 -36.40
CA GLY A 97 17.65 18.01 -35.48
C GLY A 97 17.38 17.50 -34.06
N GLY A 98 17.40 18.44 -33.11
CA GLY A 98 17.39 18.17 -31.67
C GLY A 98 18.80 18.03 -31.07
N GLU A 99 18.86 18.03 -29.75
CA GLU A 99 20.07 17.86 -28.95
C GLU A 99 19.87 16.76 -27.91
N ILE A 100 20.95 16.05 -27.58
CA ILE A 100 20.97 15.06 -26.52
C ILE A 100 22.16 15.32 -25.59
N ALA A 101 21.89 15.38 -24.29
CA ALA A 101 22.93 15.35 -23.28
C ALA A 101 22.98 13.96 -22.63
N VAL A 102 24.16 13.35 -22.62
CA VAL A 102 24.44 12.16 -21.82
C VAL A 102 24.99 12.62 -20.48
N VAL A 103 24.23 12.38 -19.41
CA VAL A 103 24.61 12.73 -18.05
C VAL A 103 25.12 11.47 -17.37
N LEU A 104 26.38 11.50 -16.93
CA LEU A 104 27.02 10.45 -16.17
C LEU A 104 27.14 10.88 -14.71
N ARG A 105 26.91 9.96 -13.78
CA ARG A 105 27.03 10.22 -12.35
C ARG A 105 27.76 9.08 -11.66
N ALA A 106 28.74 9.41 -10.83
CA ALA A 106 29.43 8.47 -9.95
C ALA A 106 29.11 8.82 -8.49
N ALA A 107 28.78 7.79 -7.72
CA ALA A 107 28.45 7.83 -6.30
C ALA A 107 29.35 6.85 -5.52
N PRO A 108 29.44 6.91 -4.18
CA PRO A 108 30.26 5.98 -3.41
C PRO A 108 29.85 4.52 -3.56
N ASP A 109 28.56 4.27 -3.81
CA ASP A 109 27.89 2.98 -3.85
C ASP A 109 27.37 2.60 -5.25
N GLY A 110 27.73 3.35 -6.30
CA GLY A 110 27.41 2.96 -7.67
C GLY A 110 27.64 4.03 -8.73
N VAL A 111 27.08 3.77 -9.91
CA VAL A 111 27.10 4.68 -11.06
C VAL A 111 25.71 4.80 -11.67
N ALA A 112 25.44 5.92 -12.32
CA ALA A 112 24.21 6.11 -13.07
C ALA A 112 24.44 6.89 -14.36
N LEU A 113 23.57 6.69 -15.34
CA LEU A 113 23.52 7.49 -16.56
C LEU A 113 22.09 7.80 -16.99
N ARG A 114 21.89 8.94 -17.65
CA ARG A 114 20.62 9.29 -18.30
C ARG A 114 20.82 10.16 -19.53
N PHE A 115 19.75 10.30 -20.30
CA PHE A 115 19.67 11.22 -21.43
C PHE A 115 18.79 12.43 -21.08
N VAL A 116 19.17 13.62 -21.55
CA VAL A 116 18.32 14.82 -21.58
C VAL A 116 18.10 15.19 -23.04
N LEU A 117 16.85 15.20 -23.47
CA LEU A 117 16.40 15.29 -24.85
C LEU A 117 15.84 16.69 -25.11
N GLY A 118 16.54 17.50 -25.90
CA GLY A 118 16.20 18.89 -26.17
C GLY A 118 15.73 19.12 -27.61
N GLY A 119 14.69 19.94 -27.79
CA GLY A 119 14.18 20.29 -29.13
C GLY A 119 13.58 19.10 -29.89
N LEU A 120 12.99 18.16 -29.17
CA LEU A 120 12.38 16.92 -29.68
C LEU A 120 10.91 16.78 -29.24
N ASP A 121 10.25 17.89 -28.93
CA ASP A 121 8.85 17.92 -28.52
C ASP A 121 7.95 17.20 -29.54
N GLY A 122 7.05 16.36 -29.05
CA GLY A 122 6.16 15.52 -29.85
C GLY A 122 6.82 14.31 -30.53
N ALA A 123 8.14 14.11 -30.40
CA ALA A 123 8.79 12.91 -30.91
C ALA A 123 8.41 11.68 -30.07
N THR A 124 8.24 10.54 -30.74
CA THR A 124 7.98 9.26 -30.07
C THR A 124 9.26 8.45 -29.96
N VAL A 125 9.71 8.16 -28.75
CA VAL A 125 10.81 7.23 -28.46
C VAL A 125 10.23 5.82 -28.39
N THR A 126 10.71 4.94 -29.26
CA THR A 126 10.26 3.54 -29.38
C THR A 126 11.25 2.55 -28.77
N GLY A 127 12.40 3.05 -28.32
CA GLY A 127 13.44 2.24 -27.70
C GLY A 127 14.58 3.11 -27.21
N GLY A 128 15.21 2.70 -26.11
CA GLY A 128 16.37 3.36 -25.54
C GLY A 128 17.23 2.30 -24.89
N ASP A 129 18.21 1.81 -25.64
CA ASP A 129 18.98 0.63 -25.26
C ASP A 129 20.27 1.07 -24.59
N VAL A 130 20.33 0.87 -23.27
CA VAL A 130 21.59 0.96 -22.52
C VAL A 130 22.11 -0.46 -22.38
N GLY A 131 23.08 -0.82 -23.21
CA GLY A 131 23.72 -2.13 -23.17
C GLY A 131 24.61 -2.28 -21.94
N LEU A 132 24.64 -3.46 -21.36
CA LEU A 132 25.56 -3.94 -20.34
C LEU A 132 26.13 -5.27 -20.81
N ARG A 133 27.37 -5.56 -20.40
CA ARG A 133 27.99 -6.87 -20.64
C ARG A 133 28.60 -7.39 -19.36
N PHE A 134 28.17 -8.59 -18.99
CA PHE A 134 28.64 -9.30 -17.80
C PHE A 134 29.37 -10.59 -18.19
N PRO A 135 30.17 -11.18 -17.27
CA PRO A 135 30.76 -12.49 -17.50
C PRO A 135 29.67 -13.53 -17.80
N ALA A 136 29.86 -14.36 -18.82
CA ALA A 136 28.83 -15.31 -19.24
C ALA A 136 28.45 -16.32 -18.15
N THR A 137 29.37 -16.66 -17.26
CA THR A 137 29.14 -17.62 -16.15
C THR A 137 28.79 -16.91 -14.83
N ALA A 138 28.49 -15.61 -14.85
CA ALA A 138 28.15 -14.85 -13.66
C ALA A 138 26.86 -15.39 -13.03
N ALA A 139 26.86 -15.53 -11.70
CA ALA A 139 25.64 -15.84 -10.95
C ALA A 139 24.68 -14.64 -11.02
N VAL A 140 23.39 -14.95 -11.19
CA VAL A 140 22.32 -13.96 -11.29
C VAL A 140 21.08 -14.41 -10.52
N TRP A 141 20.31 -13.43 -10.06
CA TRP A 141 19.06 -13.65 -9.32
C TRP A 141 17.88 -12.90 -9.95
N PRO A 142 17.48 -13.28 -11.18
CA PRO A 142 16.48 -12.56 -11.95
C PRO A 142 15.05 -12.77 -11.45
N LEU A 143 14.15 -11.98 -12.05
CA LEU A 143 12.69 -12.10 -12.00
C LEU A 143 12.20 -12.09 -13.45
N THR A 144 11.34 -13.02 -13.87
CA THR A 144 10.75 -12.96 -15.23
C THR A 144 9.80 -11.77 -15.31
N TYR A 145 9.99 -10.88 -16.28
CA TYR A 145 9.27 -9.61 -16.30
C TYR A 145 7.75 -9.77 -16.50
N THR A 146 6.99 -9.17 -15.59
CA THR A 146 5.58 -8.80 -15.74
C THR A 146 5.43 -7.35 -15.25
N PRO A 147 4.43 -6.58 -15.73
CA PRO A 147 4.32 -5.17 -15.36
C PRO A 147 3.87 -4.91 -13.92
N TRP A 148 3.56 -5.96 -13.14
CA TRP A 148 3.25 -5.92 -11.70
C TRP A 148 4.28 -6.65 -10.81
N TYR A 149 5.35 -7.23 -11.39
CA TYR A 149 6.52 -7.74 -10.66
C TYR A 149 6.30 -8.90 -9.65
N GLU A 150 5.30 -9.76 -9.86
CA GLU A 150 4.99 -10.88 -8.94
C GLU A 150 5.35 -12.28 -9.47
N THR A 151 6.32 -12.37 -10.38
CA THR A 151 6.91 -13.67 -10.68
C THR A 151 7.96 -14.04 -9.63
N THR A 152 8.20 -15.34 -9.47
CA THR A 152 9.20 -15.84 -8.52
C THR A 152 10.60 -15.42 -8.94
N ARG A 153 11.37 -14.89 -7.98
CA ARG A 153 12.83 -14.76 -8.11
C ARG A 153 13.53 -16.09 -7.92
N PHE A 154 14.55 -16.36 -8.73
CA PHE A 154 15.26 -17.65 -8.74
C PHE A 154 16.76 -17.46 -8.98
N THR A 155 17.57 -18.43 -8.57
CA THR A 155 19.02 -18.45 -8.83
C THR A 155 19.33 -19.03 -10.21
N SER A 156 20.27 -18.40 -10.92
CA SER A 156 20.78 -18.92 -12.20
C SER A 156 22.21 -18.44 -12.46
N THR A 157 22.77 -18.82 -13.60
CA THR A 157 23.94 -18.19 -14.22
C THR A 157 23.55 -17.62 -15.56
N LEU A 158 24.23 -16.56 -16.02
CA LEU A 158 23.86 -15.93 -17.31
C LEU A 158 23.87 -16.90 -18.50
N ASP A 159 24.78 -17.87 -18.54
CA ASP A 159 24.87 -18.87 -19.61
C ASP A 159 23.81 -19.98 -19.52
N ALA A 160 23.20 -20.17 -18.35
CA ALA A 160 22.06 -21.06 -18.15
C ALA A 160 20.70 -20.34 -18.27
N LEU A 161 20.71 -19.00 -18.27
CA LEU A 161 19.51 -18.18 -18.38
C LEU A 161 18.98 -18.22 -19.82
N GLU A 162 17.67 -18.41 -19.98
CA GLU A 162 17.04 -18.33 -21.31
C GLU A 162 16.99 -16.88 -21.81
N PRO A 163 17.20 -16.62 -23.11
CA PRO A 163 16.97 -15.30 -23.68
C PRO A 163 15.52 -14.83 -23.42
N GLY A 164 15.36 -13.61 -22.94
CA GLY A 164 14.05 -13.11 -22.51
C GLY A 164 14.11 -11.78 -21.78
N ASP A 165 12.96 -11.38 -21.25
CA ASP A 165 12.76 -10.12 -20.55
C ASP A 165 12.66 -10.36 -19.04
N TYR A 166 13.49 -9.67 -18.28
CA TYR A 166 13.63 -9.83 -16.83
C TYR A 166 13.38 -8.50 -16.11
N GLY A 167 12.58 -8.55 -15.06
CA GLY A 167 12.19 -7.38 -14.29
C GLY A 167 13.32 -6.84 -13.42
N PHE A 168 13.33 -5.52 -13.22
CA PHE A 168 14.19 -4.89 -12.25
C PHE A 168 13.79 -5.17 -10.79
N PRO A 169 14.72 -4.99 -9.83
CA PRO A 169 16.16 -4.89 -10.06
C PRO A 169 16.79 -6.25 -10.44
N PHE A 170 17.86 -6.19 -11.24
CA PHE A 170 18.58 -7.35 -11.78
C PHE A 170 19.98 -7.44 -11.16
N LEU A 171 20.20 -8.43 -10.29
CA LEU A 171 21.46 -8.63 -9.56
C LEU A 171 22.37 -9.61 -10.29
N VAL A 172 23.64 -9.25 -10.41
CA VAL A 172 24.71 -10.08 -10.97
C VAL A 172 25.95 -10.03 -10.09
N GLU A 173 26.58 -11.18 -9.88
CA GLU A 173 27.90 -11.29 -9.26
C GLU A 173 28.99 -11.17 -10.33
N LEU A 174 29.89 -10.21 -10.15
CA LEU A 174 30.94 -9.91 -11.13
C LEU A 174 32.18 -10.78 -10.89
N ALA A 175 32.98 -10.39 -9.90
CA ALA A 175 34.22 -11.04 -9.49
C ALA A 175 34.60 -10.55 -8.08
N ASP A 176 35.45 -11.28 -7.37
CA ASP A 176 36.03 -10.86 -6.07
C ASP A 176 34.97 -10.37 -5.06
N ASP A 177 33.84 -11.10 -4.95
CA ASP A 177 32.70 -10.77 -4.08
C ASP A 177 32.07 -9.39 -4.35
N THR A 178 32.25 -8.87 -5.58
CA THR A 178 31.64 -7.63 -6.06
C THR A 178 30.39 -7.94 -6.87
N PHE A 179 29.31 -7.24 -6.55
CA PHE A 179 27.99 -7.38 -7.16
C PHE A 179 27.60 -6.10 -7.88
N ALA A 180 26.77 -6.22 -8.93
CA ALA A 180 26.10 -5.12 -9.58
C ALA A 180 24.59 -5.35 -9.59
N LEU A 181 23.82 -4.38 -9.09
CA LEU A 181 22.37 -4.39 -9.11
C LEU A 181 21.88 -3.32 -10.11
N VAL A 182 21.31 -3.77 -11.24
CA VAL A 182 20.81 -2.88 -12.30
C VAL A 182 19.35 -2.53 -12.04
N THR A 183 19.02 -1.25 -12.08
CA THR A 183 17.66 -0.71 -11.88
C THR A 183 17.52 0.68 -12.48
N GLU A 184 16.48 1.43 -12.11
CA GLU A 184 16.23 2.80 -12.54
C GLU A 184 15.73 3.70 -11.39
N ALA A 185 15.81 5.02 -11.58
CA ALA A 185 15.40 6.04 -10.60
C ALA A 185 14.94 7.33 -11.30
N ASP A 186 14.25 8.24 -10.59
CA ASP A 186 13.68 9.49 -11.12
C ASP A 186 12.69 9.20 -12.26
N LEU A 187 11.67 8.37 -11.98
CA LEU A 187 10.62 8.04 -12.95
C LEU A 187 9.26 8.57 -12.48
N ASP A 188 8.58 9.25 -13.41
CA ASP A 188 7.24 9.83 -13.29
C ASP A 188 6.61 9.93 -14.70
N GLY A 189 5.49 10.65 -14.83
CA GLY A 189 4.71 10.80 -16.06
C GLY A 189 5.44 11.47 -17.24
N ARG A 190 6.68 11.93 -17.05
CA ARG A 190 7.55 12.41 -18.15
C ARG A 190 8.01 11.27 -19.05
N TYR A 191 8.09 10.02 -18.56
CA TYR A 191 8.66 8.89 -19.30
C TYR A 191 7.95 7.56 -18.98
N GLY A 192 8.47 6.44 -19.50
CA GLY A 192 7.98 5.08 -19.22
C GLY A 192 9.05 4.21 -18.56
N GLY A 193 8.62 3.14 -17.90
CA GLY A 193 9.52 2.21 -17.22
C GLY A 193 10.28 1.28 -18.18
N SER A 194 11.28 0.59 -17.65
CA SER A 194 12.11 -0.34 -18.41
C SER A 194 12.25 -1.71 -17.73
N PHE A 195 12.80 -2.67 -18.47
CA PHE A 195 13.21 -3.97 -17.97
C PHE A 195 14.58 -4.37 -18.54
N ALA A 196 15.18 -5.44 -18.00
CA ALA A 196 16.42 -6.01 -18.49
C ALA A 196 16.14 -7.09 -19.55
N ARG A 197 16.50 -6.83 -20.80
CA ARG A 197 16.44 -7.82 -21.88
C ARG A 197 17.75 -8.58 -21.98
N TYR A 198 17.71 -9.90 -21.86
CA TYR A 198 18.86 -10.78 -22.07
C TYR A 198 18.79 -11.46 -23.44
N ALA A 199 19.84 -11.31 -24.25
CA ALA A 199 19.90 -11.85 -25.61
C ALA A 199 20.84 -13.07 -25.76
N GLY A 200 21.44 -13.56 -24.67
CA GLY A 200 22.49 -14.57 -24.69
C GLY A 200 23.91 -13.98 -24.68
N GLY A 201 24.90 -14.82 -24.35
CA GLY A 201 26.32 -14.45 -24.43
C GLY A 201 26.76 -13.31 -23.49
N GLY A 202 26.08 -13.15 -22.36
CA GLY A 202 26.39 -12.13 -21.35
C GLY A 202 25.93 -10.70 -21.69
N ALA A 203 25.18 -10.49 -22.78
CA ALA A 203 24.66 -9.19 -23.16
C ALA A 203 23.27 -8.94 -22.57
N VAL A 204 23.16 -7.89 -21.75
CA VAL A 204 21.91 -7.41 -21.14
C VAL A 204 21.64 -5.99 -21.64
N THR A 205 20.40 -5.67 -21.98
CA THR A 205 20.01 -4.33 -22.45
C THR A 205 18.86 -3.81 -21.62
N VAL A 206 19.01 -2.61 -21.05
CA VAL A 206 17.86 -1.89 -20.48
C VAL A 206 16.95 -1.47 -21.62
N THR A 207 15.72 -2.00 -21.64
CA THR A 207 14.74 -1.80 -22.73
C THR A 207 13.49 -1.14 -22.18
N LEU A 208 12.99 -0.14 -22.90
CA LEU A 208 11.71 0.52 -22.63
C LEU A 208 10.52 -0.45 -22.75
N ALA A 209 9.58 -0.38 -21.80
CA ALA A 209 8.42 -1.27 -21.76
C ALA A 209 7.33 -0.92 -22.79
N ALA A 210 7.19 0.36 -23.11
CA ALA A 210 6.24 0.88 -24.09
C ALA A 210 6.72 2.22 -24.66
N ASP A 211 6.32 2.55 -25.89
CA ASP A 211 6.67 3.81 -26.54
C ASP A 211 6.34 5.03 -25.66
N VAL A 212 7.19 6.06 -25.73
CA VAL A 212 7.05 7.30 -24.97
C VAL A 212 6.92 8.48 -25.92
N VAL A 213 5.93 9.34 -25.70
CA VAL A 213 5.84 10.62 -26.40
C VAL A 213 6.52 11.69 -25.56
N LEU A 214 7.52 12.36 -26.13
CA LEU A 214 8.19 13.47 -25.48
C LEU A 214 7.26 14.68 -25.45
N ASP A 215 7.07 15.25 -24.27
CA ASP A 215 6.22 16.41 -24.01
C ASP A 215 7.06 17.50 -23.35
N GLY A 216 7.33 18.57 -24.10
CA GLY A 216 8.12 19.72 -23.67
C GLY A 216 9.48 19.86 -24.35
N ASP A 217 10.06 21.05 -24.22
CA ASP A 217 11.30 21.45 -24.91
C ASP A 217 12.56 20.69 -24.44
N SER A 218 12.52 20.11 -23.23
CA SER A 218 13.62 19.37 -22.62
C SER A 218 13.11 18.26 -21.70
N VAL A 219 13.20 17.01 -22.13
CA VAL A 219 12.74 15.84 -21.36
C VAL A 219 13.95 15.03 -20.89
N ALA A 220 14.05 14.81 -19.57
CA ALA A 220 15.03 13.89 -19.01
C ALA A 220 14.43 12.48 -18.96
N THR A 221 15.18 11.48 -19.43
CA THR A 221 14.85 10.08 -19.19
C THR A 221 15.18 9.71 -17.73
N PRO A 222 14.57 8.64 -17.18
CA PRO A 222 14.99 8.07 -15.90
C PRO A 222 16.49 7.75 -15.87
N TRP A 223 17.06 7.75 -14.68
CA TRP A 223 18.40 7.25 -14.46
C TRP A 223 18.45 5.74 -14.67
N ARG A 224 19.50 5.27 -15.34
CA ARG A 224 19.87 3.86 -15.44
C ARG A 224 20.93 3.68 -14.39
N VAL A 225 20.61 2.90 -13.38
CA VAL A 225 21.34 2.84 -12.13
C VAL A 225 22.02 1.49 -12.04
N VAL A 226 23.30 1.49 -11.67
CA VAL A 226 24.03 0.29 -11.28
C VAL A 226 24.61 0.54 -9.90
N ILE A 227 23.99 -0.06 -8.88
CA ILE A 227 24.53 -0.12 -7.52
C ILE A 227 25.64 -1.16 -7.52
N VAL A 228 26.82 -0.84 -6.98
CA VAL A 228 28.00 -1.70 -7.06
C VAL A 228 28.77 -1.75 -5.74
N GLY A 229 29.11 -2.96 -5.30
CA GLY A 229 29.93 -3.22 -4.13
C GLY A 229 29.78 -4.67 -3.66
N ASP A 230 30.23 -4.96 -2.44
CA ASP A 230 29.84 -6.21 -1.76
C ASP A 230 28.34 -6.21 -1.43
N LEU A 231 27.79 -7.35 -1.01
CA LEU A 231 26.36 -7.45 -0.69
C LEU A 231 25.92 -6.50 0.43
N ALA A 232 26.81 -6.18 1.38
CA ALA A 232 26.46 -5.27 2.47
C ALA A 232 26.29 -3.83 1.95
N ALA A 233 27.18 -3.39 1.06
CA ALA A 233 27.07 -2.11 0.36
C ALA A 233 25.83 -2.05 -0.54
N VAL A 234 25.55 -3.13 -1.30
CA VAL A 234 24.35 -3.20 -2.14
C VAL A 234 23.08 -3.09 -1.29
N VAL A 235 22.94 -3.91 -0.24
CA VAL A 235 21.75 -3.90 0.63
C VAL A 235 21.57 -2.55 1.33
N ALA A 236 22.64 -1.88 1.73
CA ALA A 236 22.60 -0.59 2.41
C ALA A 236 22.43 0.62 1.46
N SER A 237 22.60 0.47 0.14
CA SER A 237 22.66 1.58 -0.82
C SER A 237 21.39 2.43 -0.88
N HIS A 238 21.52 3.75 -0.89
CA HIS A 238 20.40 4.69 -1.09
C HIS A 238 20.39 5.34 -2.47
N LEU A 239 21.19 4.80 -3.41
CA LEU A 239 21.43 5.44 -4.70
C LEU A 239 20.15 5.70 -5.52
N VAL A 240 19.12 4.84 -5.41
CA VAL A 240 17.83 5.08 -6.07
C VAL A 240 17.16 6.36 -5.56
N ASP A 241 17.15 6.57 -4.23
CA ASP A 241 16.60 7.78 -3.61
C ASP A 241 17.52 8.99 -3.83
N ASP A 242 18.85 8.83 -3.75
CA ASP A 242 19.82 9.90 -3.96
C ASP A 242 19.78 10.51 -5.38
N LEU A 243 19.29 9.74 -6.34
CA LEU A 243 19.10 10.16 -7.74
C LEU A 243 17.75 10.81 -8.01
N ALA A 244 16.77 10.61 -7.12
CA ALA A 244 15.41 11.12 -7.27
C ALA A 244 15.31 12.61 -6.90
N PRO A 245 14.31 13.34 -7.42
CA PRO A 245 14.08 14.72 -7.04
C PRO A 245 13.80 14.88 -5.53
N PRO A 246 14.15 16.02 -4.92
CA PRO A 246 13.70 16.32 -3.57
C PRO A 246 12.17 16.46 -3.53
N ALA A 247 11.62 16.20 -2.36
CA ALA A 247 10.21 16.47 -2.08
C ALA A 247 9.90 17.96 -2.25
N ALA A 248 8.69 18.30 -2.70
CA ALA A 248 8.23 19.68 -2.78
C ALA A 248 8.25 20.36 -1.39
N GLU A 249 8.43 21.69 -1.35
CA GLU A 249 8.31 22.43 -0.08
C GLU A 249 6.91 22.24 0.54
N GLY A 250 6.85 22.02 1.85
CA GLY A 250 5.59 21.76 2.58
C GLY A 250 5.14 20.29 2.62
N VAL A 251 6.00 19.38 2.16
CA VAL A 251 5.82 17.92 2.26
C VAL A 251 5.65 17.44 3.72
N PRO A 252 4.86 16.37 3.95
CA PRO A 252 3.99 16.39 5.11
C PRO A 252 4.56 15.75 6.38
N VAL A 253 4.52 16.52 7.46
CA VAL A 253 4.74 16.08 8.86
C VAL A 253 3.72 15.02 9.34
N TRP A 254 2.71 14.68 8.53
CA TRP A 254 1.66 13.71 8.86
C TRP A 254 1.90 12.30 8.32
N ALA A 255 2.81 12.10 7.35
CA ALA A 255 3.14 10.77 6.84
C ALA A 255 3.87 9.97 7.93
N ARG A 256 3.37 8.76 8.24
CA ARG A 256 3.86 7.97 9.37
C ARG A 256 3.90 6.48 9.02
N PRO A 257 5.09 5.86 8.99
CA PRO A 257 5.19 4.43 8.86
C PRO A 257 4.58 3.73 10.08
N GLY A 258 4.22 2.46 9.93
CA GLY A 258 3.66 1.70 11.04
C GLY A 258 3.20 0.30 10.66
N ARG A 259 2.74 -0.41 11.68
CA ARG A 259 2.23 -1.77 11.59
C ARG A 259 0.73 -1.74 11.41
N ALA A 260 0.23 -2.66 10.61
CA ALA A 260 -1.18 -2.77 10.29
C ALA A 260 -1.68 -4.20 10.54
N ALA A 261 -2.82 -4.31 11.21
CA ALA A 261 -3.60 -5.54 11.20
C ALA A 261 -4.39 -5.61 9.88
N TRP A 262 -4.33 -6.75 9.18
CA TRP A 262 -4.95 -6.92 7.86
C TRP A 262 -5.70 -8.24 7.80
N SER A 263 -7.02 -8.19 7.55
CA SER A 263 -7.89 -9.37 7.65
C SER A 263 -8.10 -10.14 6.36
N TRP A 264 -7.88 -9.51 5.21
CA TRP A 264 -8.27 -10.05 3.89
C TRP A 264 -7.61 -11.38 3.56
N TRP A 265 -6.31 -11.50 3.83
CA TRP A 265 -5.56 -12.71 3.55
C TRP A 265 -6.11 -13.93 4.32
N SER A 266 -6.47 -13.73 5.60
CA SER A 266 -7.05 -14.79 6.44
C SER A 266 -8.55 -15.03 6.23
N ASP A 267 -9.26 -14.02 5.73
CA ASP A 267 -10.70 -14.00 5.55
C ASP A 267 -11.07 -13.04 4.41
N PHE A 268 -11.17 -13.60 3.20
CA PHE A 268 -11.29 -12.86 1.95
C PHE A 268 -12.44 -11.82 1.93
N TYR A 269 -13.57 -12.13 2.56
CA TYR A 269 -14.75 -11.25 2.59
C TYR A 269 -14.87 -10.40 3.85
N SER A 270 -13.83 -10.37 4.68
CA SER A 270 -13.81 -9.59 5.92
C SER A 270 -13.99 -8.09 5.71
N GLY A 271 -13.56 -7.55 4.57
CA GLY A 271 -13.66 -6.12 4.24
C GLY A 271 -15.10 -5.60 4.18
N ALA A 272 -16.08 -6.47 3.87
CA ALA A 272 -17.50 -6.11 3.85
C ALA A 272 -18.18 -6.08 5.23
N GLN A 273 -17.46 -6.42 6.31
CA GLN A 273 -18.06 -6.68 7.63
C GLN A 273 -17.41 -5.84 8.73
N LEU A 274 -18.12 -4.80 9.18
CA LEU A 274 -17.67 -3.91 10.26
C LEU A 274 -17.26 -4.68 11.53
N SER A 275 -18.00 -5.71 11.92
CA SER A 275 -17.71 -6.50 13.14
C SER A 275 -16.33 -7.17 13.10
N LYS A 276 -15.94 -7.71 11.94
CA LYS A 276 -14.61 -8.30 11.73
C LYS A 276 -13.53 -7.22 11.79
N GLN A 277 -13.78 -6.06 11.18
CA GLN A 277 -12.84 -4.93 11.25
C GLN A 277 -12.66 -4.39 12.67
N LEU A 278 -13.73 -4.29 13.46
CA LEU A 278 -13.66 -3.89 14.86
C LEU A 278 -12.87 -4.90 15.72
N ARG A 279 -12.97 -6.20 15.43
CA ARG A 279 -12.14 -7.22 16.08
C ARG A 279 -10.65 -7.02 15.79
N MET A 280 -10.28 -6.76 14.53
CA MET A 280 -8.88 -6.47 14.17
C MET A 280 -8.39 -5.19 14.85
N LEU A 281 -9.25 -4.16 14.90
CA LEU A 281 -8.97 -2.90 15.58
C LEU A 281 -8.70 -3.10 17.07
N ASP A 282 -9.54 -3.84 17.78
CA ASP A 282 -9.35 -4.06 19.21
C ASP A 282 -8.03 -4.79 19.50
N TYR A 283 -7.65 -5.75 18.66
CA TYR A 283 -6.37 -6.45 18.76
C TYR A 283 -5.18 -5.51 18.50
N ALA A 284 -5.23 -4.73 17.43
CA ALA A 284 -4.21 -3.75 17.06
C ALA A 284 -4.03 -2.68 18.16
N ALA A 285 -5.13 -2.13 18.67
CA ALA A 285 -5.14 -1.12 19.71
C ALA A 285 -4.54 -1.62 21.03
N ALA A 286 -4.90 -2.84 21.46
CA ALA A 286 -4.37 -3.45 22.68
C ALA A 286 -2.85 -3.65 22.65
N ARG A 287 -2.24 -3.67 21.46
CA ARG A 287 -0.81 -3.92 21.22
C ARG A 287 -0.07 -2.71 20.67
N GLY A 288 -0.75 -1.57 20.62
CA GLY A 288 -0.19 -0.31 20.15
C GLY A 288 0.24 -0.33 18.69
N TRP A 289 -0.42 -1.11 17.83
CA TRP A 289 -0.20 -1.05 16.39
C TRP A 289 -0.83 0.21 15.80
N GLU A 290 -0.20 0.76 14.76
CA GLU A 290 -0.55 2.07 14.24
C GLU A 290 -1.79 2.05 13.34
N TYR A 291 -2.10 0.92 12.70
CA TYR A 291 -3.10 0.85 11.64
C TYR A 291 -3.97 -0.41 11.64
N VAL A 292 -5.13 -0.29 11.01
CA VAL A 292 -5.87 -1.40 10.39
C VAL A 292 -6.01 -1.11 8.89
N LEU A 293 -5.88 -2.15 8.06
CA LEU A 293 -6.14 -2.07 6.62
C LEU A 293 -7.46 -2.80 6.30
N VAL A 294 -8.44 -2.04 5.80
CA VAL A 294 -9.70 -2.60 5.30
C VAL A 294 -9.58 -2.82 3.80
N ASP A 295 -9.56 -4.09 3.41
CA ASP A 295 -9.43 -4.49 2.01
C ASP A 295 -10.80 -4.58 1.30
N CYS A 296 -10.87 -5.21 0.13
CA CYS A 296 -12.03 -5.22 -0.75
C CYS A 296 -13.38 -5.51 -0.05
N GLY A 297 -14.42 -4.81 -0.51
CA GLY A 297 -15.81 -5.04 -0.11
C GLY A 297 -16.39 -4.06 0.92
N TRP A 298 -15.58 -3.12 1.42
CA TRP A 298 -16.03 -2.10 2.38
C TRP A 298 -17.07 -1.13 1.81
N ASP A 299 -17.85 -0.50 2.69
CA ASP A 299 -18.92 0.44 2.34
C ASP A 299 -18.85 1.75 3.12
N GLY A 300 -19.15 2.87 2.45
CA GLY A 300 -19.06 4.22 3.01
C GLY A 300 -20.06 4.54 4.12
N VAL A 301 -21.12 3.74 4.30
CA VAL A 301 -22.13 3.93 5.36
C VAL A 301 -21.52 3.69 6.74
N TRP A 302 -20.72 2.63 6.89
CA TRP A 302 -20.14 2.24 8.17
C TRP A 302 -18.66 2.60 8.32
N MET A 303 -17.93 2.89 7.22
CA MET A 303 -16.51 3.27 7.30
C MET A 303 -16.23 4.44 8.28
N PRO A 304 -17.03 5.52 8.34
CA PRO A 304 -16.86 6.57 9.35
C PRO A 304 -16.94 6.05 10.79
N GLU A 305 -17.79 5.07 11.08
CA GLU A 305 -17.89 4.46 12.42
C GLU A 305 -16.61 3.75 12.81
N LEU A 306 -16.01 2.98 11.88
CA LEU A 306 -14.71 2.35 12.10
C LEU A 306 -13.62 3.41 12.31
N VAL A 307 -13.60 4.48 11.50
CA VAL A 307 -12.61 5.56 11.63
C VAL A 307 -12.70 6.26 12.99
N ALA A 308 -13.91 6.57 13.47
CA ALA A 308 -14.11 7.15 14.79
C ALA A 308 -13.60 6.21 15.89
N ALA A 309 -14.05 4.95 15.88
CA ALA A 309 -13.63 3.94 16.85
C ALA A 309 -12.11 3.72 16.85
N ALA A 310 -11.49 3.70 15.66
CA ALA A 310 -10.05 3.55 15.51
C ALA A 310 -9.30 4.75 16.08
N SER A 311 -9.76 5.98 15.79
CA SER A 311 -9.12 7.22 16.24
C SER A 311 -9.13 7.40 17.77
N GLU A 312 -10.19 6.95 18.46
CA GLU A 312 -10.29 6.94 19.93
C GLU A 312 -9.24 6.02 20.56
N ARG A 313 -8.98 4.88 19.91
CA ARG A 313 -7.97 3.89 20.31
C ARG A 313 -6.58 4.24 19.77
N GLY A 314 -6.50 5.18 18.84
CA GLY A 314 -5.26 5.67 18.30
C GLY A 314 -4.72 5.03 17.05
N VAL A 315 -5.55 4.23 16.42
CA VAL A 315 -5.27 3.47 15.23
C VAL A 315 -5.75 4.27 14.02
N GLY A 316 -4.96 4.31 12.95
CA GLY A 316 -5.36 4.86 11.66
C GLY A 316 -6.03 3.79 10.80
N VAL A 317 -6.90 4.21 9.90
CA VAL A 317 -7.54 3.30 8.93
C VAL A 317 -6.94 3.52 7.55
N PHE A 318 -6.45 2.46 6.93
CA PHE A 318 -6.19 2.41 5.49
C PHE A 318 -7.37 1.72 4.79
N VAL A 319 -7.68 2.19 3.57
CA VAL A 319 -8.81 1.66 2.80
C VAL A 319 -8.36 1.26 1.38
N TRP A 320 -8.81 0.10 0.91
CA TRP A 320 -8.45 -0.41 -0.42
C TRP A 320 -9.32 0.15 -1.55
N VAL A 321 -8.73 0.33 -2.73
CA VAL A 321 -9.44 0.76 -3.95
C VAL A 321 -8.73 0.26 -5.22
N VAL A 322 -9.49 -0.19 -6.22
CA VAL A 322 -8.97 -0.45 -7.58
C VAL A 322 -8.62 0.86 -8.28
N TRP A 323 -7.49 0.93 -8.97
CA TRP A 323 -7.06 2.13 -9.70
C TRP A 323 -8.13 2.72 -10.65
N ASP A 324 -8.94 1.87 -11.28
CA ASP A 324 -9.99 2.28 -12.23
C ASP A 324 -11.09 3.12 -11.57
N HIS A 325 -11.30 2.92 -10.25
CA HIS A 325 -12.19 3.77 -9.44
C HIS A 325 -11.58 5.15 -9.13
N LEU A 326 -10.37 5.42 -9.62
CA LEU A 326 -9.62 6.67 -9.54
C LEU A 326 -9.11 7.11 -10.93
N ALA A 327 -9.60 6.51 -12.03
CA ALA A 327 -9.09 6.75 -13.38
C ALA A 327 -9.32 8.20 -13.85
N THR A 328 -10.48 8.78 -13.51
CA THR A 328 -10.87 10.13 -13.94
C THR A 328 -10.80 11.15 -12.80
N PRO A 329 -10.70 12.47 -13.11
CA PRO A 329 -10.77 13.51 -12.09
C PRO A 329 -12.03 13.47 -11.22
N GLU A 330 -13.18 13.05 -11.79
CA GLU A 330 -14.43 12.91 -11.04
C GLU A 330 -14.33 11.78 -10.02
N GLN A 331 -13.87 10.61 -10.46
CA GLN A 331 -13.66 9.44 -9.62
C GLN A 331 -12.67 9.71 -8.48
N ARG A 332 -11.59 10.46 -8.75
CA ARG A 332 -10.59 10.82 -7.72
C ARG A 332 -11.10 11.72 -6.61
N ARG A 333 -12.23 12.42 -6.78
CA ARG A 333 -12.82 13.24 -5.70
C ARG A 333 -13.17 12.43 -4.46
N LYS A 334 -13.38 11.12 -4.60
CA LYS A 334 -13.58 10.19 -3.48
C LYS A 334 -12.42 10.21 -2.48
N LEU A 335 -11.18 10.48 -2.92
CA LEU A 335 -10.03 10.62 -2.02
C LEU A 335 -10.25 11.75 -1.01
N ALA A 336 -10.77 12.89 -1.47
CA ALA A 336 -11.09 14.02 -0.59
C ALA A 336 -12.25 13.71 0.36
N GLU A 337 -13.22 12.90 -0.07
CA GLU A 337 -14.31 12.41 0.78
C GLU A 337 -13.77 11.49 1.88
N TRP A 338 -12.96 10.50 1.55
CA TRP A 338 -12.38 9.56 2.53
C TRP A 338 -11.44 10.27 3.51
N ALA A 339 -10.62 11.19 3.02
CA ALA A 339 -9.81 12.06 3.88
C ALA A 339 -10.68 12.88 4.82
N SER A 340 -11.83 13.40 4.36
CA SER A 340 -12.77 14.16 5.21
C SER A 340 -13.39 13.33 6.32
N TRP A 341 -13.43 11.99 6.20
CA TRP A 341 -13.85 11.11 7.27
C TRP A 341 -12.74 10.87 8.31
N GLY A 342 -11.48 11.15 7.99
CA GLY A 342 -10.32 10.86 8.83
C GLY A 342 -9.57 9.57 8.47
N VAL A 343 -9.80 9.02 7.27
CA VAL A 343 -8.98 7.92 6.72
C VAL A 343 -7.51 8.36 6.66
N ALA A 344 -6.60 7.47 7.04
CA ALA A 344 -5.17 7.77 7.13
C ALA A 344 -4.42 7.55 5.80
N GLY A 345 -4.92 6.65 4.96
CA GLY A 345 -4.30 6.35 3.68
C GLY A 345 -5.11 5.36 2.85
N VAL A 346 -4.63 5.09 1.64
CA VAL A 346 -5.25 4.20 0.67
C VAL A 346 -4.30 3.09 0.24
N LYS A 347 -4.83 1.89 0.03
CA LYS A 347 -4.17 0.82 -0.73
C LYS A 347 -4.76 0.82 -2.14
N VAL A 348 -3.97 1.17 -3.16
CA VAL A 348 -4.44 1.30 -4.54
C VAL A 348 -3.88 0.17 -5.39
N ASP A 349 -4.74 -0.50 -6.14
CA ASP A 349 -4.44 -1.82 -6.73
C ASP A 349 -4.62 -1.90 -8.25
N PHE A 350 -3.95 -2.90 -8.86
CA PHE A 350 -4.08 -3.36 -10.26
C PHE A 350 -3.68 -2.38 -11.36
N MET A 351 -2.68 -1.52 -11.11
CA MET A 351 -2.18 -0.59 -12.14
C MET A 351 -1.53 -1.30 -13.34
N GLU A 352 -0.77 -2.36 -13.07
CA GLU A 352 -0.25 -3.38 -14.00
C GLU A 352 0.35 -2.83 -15.30
N SER A 353 1.03 -1.68 -15.24
CA SER A 353 1.55 -1.03 -16.44
C SER A 353 2.77 -0.16 -16.16
N GLU A 354 3.75 -0.29 -17.06
CA GLU A 354 4.98 0.50 -17.11
C GLU A 354 4.93 1.61 -18.17
N ALA A 355 3.77 1.83 -18.80
CA ALA A 355 3.60 2.84 -19.84
C ALA A 355 3.56 4.26 -19.28
N GLN A 356 3.98 5.24 -20.08
CA GLN A 356 3.99 6.66 -19.71
C GLN A 356 2.62 7.17 -19.24
N GLU A 357 1.54 6.72 -19.87
CA GLU A 357 0.17 7.10 -19.47
C GLU A 357 -0.15 6.67 -18.04
N ARG A 358 0.28 5.47 -17.63
CA ARG A 358 0.09 4.98 -16.26
C ARG A 358 0.89 5.82 -15.27
N TYR A 359 2.12 6.21 -15.63
CA TYR A 359 2.92 7.11 -14.80
C TYR A 359 2.29 8.49 -14.62
N ARG A 360 1.68 9.06 -15.66
CA ARG A 360 0.90 10.30 -15.53
C ARG A 360 -0.29 10.14 -14.58
N TRP A 361 -0.97 8.99 -14.63
CA TRP A 361 -2.02 8.69 -13.66
C TRP A 361 -1.47 8.56 -12.22
N TYR A 362 -0.29 7.94 -12.02
CA TYR A 362 0.36 7.89 -10.72
C TYR A 362 0.63 9.29 -10.18
N ASP A 363 1.17 10.19 -11.01
CA ASP A 363 1.43 11.57 -10.61
C ASP A 363 0.14 12.27 -10.14
N GLU A 364 -0.97 12.07 -10.85
CA GLU A 364 -2.27 12.65 -10.49
C GLU A 364 -2.81 12.13 -9.15
N VAL A 365 -2.70 10.82 -8.90
CA VAL A 365 -3.17 10.21 -7.64
C VAL A 365 -2.26 10.59 -6.47
N ILE A 366 -0.94 10.57 -6.67
CA ILE A 366 0.03 10.96 -5.65
C ILE A 366 -0.18 12.43 -5.25
N ALA A 367 -0.36 13.33 -6.22
CA ALA A 367 -0.61 14.74 -5.98
C ALA A 367 -1.94 14.97 -5.25
N GLU A 368 -3.01 14.27 -5.64
CA GLU A 368 -4.29 14.41 -4.97
C GLU A 368 -4.24 13.91 -3.52
N CYS A 369 -3.63 12.75 -3.26
CA CYS A 369 -3.41 12.24 -1.92
C CYS A 369 -2.58 13.21 -1.06
N ALA A 370 -1.53 13.83 -1.61
CA ALA A 370 -0.75 14.85 -0.92
C ALA A 370 -1.63 16.06 -0.53
N ARG A 371 -2.49 16.50 -1.46
CA ARG A 371 -3.41 17.64 -1.27
C ARG A 371 -4.43 17.39 -0.15
N VAL A 372 -4.92 16.15 -0.02
CA VAL A 372 -5.98 15.81 0.95
C VAL A 372 -5.47 15.18 2.24
N GLY A 373 -4.17 14.84 2.32
CA GLY A 373 -3.58 14.30 3.54
C GLY A 373 -3.63 12.77 3.66
N LEU A 374 -3.58 12.03 2.55
CA LEU A 374 -3.63 10.56 2.53
C LEU A 374 -2.27 9.94 2.24
N MET A 375 -1.88 8.94 3.03
CA MET A 375 -0.78 8.03 2.68
C MET A 375 -1.19 7.04 1.60
N ILE A 376 -0.21 6.44 0.92
CA ILE A 376 -0.46 5.52 -0.20
C ILE A 376 0.36 4.24 -0.06
N ASN A 377 -0.28 3.10 -0.30
CA ASN A 377 0.34 1.80 -0.53
C ASN A 377 -0.09 1.30 -1.92
N PHE A 378 0.84 0.97 -2.81
CA PHE A 378 0.52 0.55 -4.19
C PHE A 378 0.67 -0.97 -4.39
N HIS A 379 -0.43 -1.66 -4.70
CA HIS A 379 -0.47 -3.09 -5.07
C HIS A 379 -0.73 -3.28 -6.57
N GLY A 380 -0.42 -4.44 -7.13
CA GLY A 380 -0.46 -4.66 -8.59
C GLY A 380 0.32 -3.58 -9.35
N SER A 381 1.50 -3.23 -8.81
CA SER A 381 2.16 -1.94 -9.04
C SER A 381 3.55 -2.07 -9.64
N VAL A 382 4.15 -0.92 -9.96
CA VAL A 382 5.54 -0.81 -10.38
C VAL A 382 6.49 -0.84 -9.17
N ILE A 383 7.75 -1.17 -9.38
CA ILE A 383 8.76 -1.14 -8.31
C ILE A 383 9.07 0.30 -7.83
N PRO A 384 9.59 0.48 -6.59
CA PRO A 384 10.07 1.77 -6.12
C PRO A 384 11.20 2.33 -7.01
N ARG A 385 11.09 3.62 -7.36
CA ARG A 385 12.04 4.36 -8.22
C ARG A 385 12.38 5.76 -7.68
N GLY A 386 12.38 5.88 -6.34
CA GLY A 386 12.76 7.11 -5.62
C GLY A 386 11.60 8.01 -5.18
N TRP A 387 10.35 7.54 -5.28
CA TRP A 387 9.21 8.29 -4.76
C TRP A 387 9.22 8.40 -3.23
N ALA A 388 9.91 7.54 -2.48
CA ALA A 388 10.05 7.75 -1.03
C ALA A 388 10.71 9.10 -0.69
N ARG A 389 11.65 9.56 -1.53
CA ARG A 389 12.24 10.90 -1.44
C ARG A 389 11.35 11.99 -2.03
N THR A 390 10.74 11.73 -3.19
CA THR A 390 9.98 12.75 -3.94
C THR A 390 8.60 13.02 -3.31
N TYR A 391 7.98 11.96 -2.79
CA TYR A 391 6.62 11.87 -2.27
C TYR A 391 6.57 11.05 -0.95
N PRO A 392 7.01 11.61 0.19
CA PRO A 392 7.12 10.87 1.47
C PRO A 392 5.85 10.22 2.01
N HIS A 393 4.67 10.57 1.49
CA HIS A 393 3.40 9.91 1.82
C HIS A 393 3.16 8.61 1.02
N VAL A 394 4.01 8.27 0.05
CA VAL A 394 4.04 6.95 -0.59
C VAL A 394 4.81 6.00 0.32
N MET A 395 4.07 5.16 1.05
CA MET A 395 4.60 4.40 2.19
C MET A 395 5.14 3.03 1.80
N SER A 396 4.52 2.37 0.81
CA SER A 396 4.98 1.07 0.36
C SER A 396 4.39 0.69 -0.99
N TYR A 397 4.87 -0.45 -1.48
CA TYR A 397 4.50 -1.06 -2.74
C TYR A 397 4.49 -2.56 -2.53
N GLU A 398 3.59 -3.27 -3.20
CA GLU A 398 3.75 -4.70 -3.43
C GLU A 398 4.94 -4.92 -4.37
N ALA A 399 4.69 -5.03 -5.68
CA ALA A 399 5.69 -5.28 -6.71
C ALA A 399 6.70 -6.38 -6.30
N VAL A 400 6.17 -7.38 -5.59
CA VAL A 400 6.88 -8.52 -5.02
C VAL A 400 5.86 -9.63 -4.92
N ARG A 401 6.24 -10.86 -5.28
CA ARG A 401 5.40 -12.02 -5.03
C ARG A 401 5.27 -12.23 -3.51
N GLY A 402 4.17 -11.73 -2.94
CA GLY A 402 3.95 -11.66 -1.50
C GLY A 402 3.15 -12.83 -0.94
N ALA A 403 2.80 -12.75 0.34
CA ALA A 403 2.17 -13.84 1.08
C ALA A 403 0.80 -14.27 0.52
N GLU A 404 0.12 -13.45 -0.28
CA GLU A 404 -1.11 -13.82 -0.98
C GLU A 404 -0.96 -15.08 -1.85
N TYR A 405 0.25 -15.35 -2.36
CA TYR A 405 0.58 -16.57 -3.12
C TYR A 405 0.53 -17.86 -2.29
N TYR A 406 0.43 -17.78 -0.95
CA TYR A 406 0.17 -18.96 -0.12
C TYR A 406 -1.29 -19.42 -0.14
N VAL A 407 -2.25 -18.52 -0.46
CA VAL A 407 -3.69 -18.78 -0.28
C VAL A 407 -4.46 -18.71 -1.59
N PHE A 408 -4.22 -17.69 -2.41
CA PHE A 408 -5.09 -17.41 -3.57
C PHE A 408 -4.59 -18.01 -4.89
N TYR A 409 -3.36 -18.52 -4.92
CA TYR A 409 -2.70 -18.99 -6.13
C TYR A 409 -2.17 -20.41 -5.99
N SER A 410 -1.97 -21.10 -7.13
CA SER A 410 -1.60 -22.53 -7.17
C SER A 410 -0.13 -22.82 -6.91
N GLU A 411 0.74 -21.81 -7.01
CA GLU A 411 2.19 -21.95 -6.87
C GLU A 411 2.66 -21.16 -5.64
N PRO A 412 2.89 -21.84 -4.49
CA PRO A 412 3.26 -21.16 -3.25
C PRO A 412 4.68 -20.59 -3.30
N LEU A 413 4.95 -19.67 -2.38
CA LEU A 413 6.27 -19.05 -2.24
C LEU A 413 7.32 -20.07 -1.80
N THR A 414 8.54 -19.93 -2.33
CA THR A 414 9.68 -20.76 -1.97
C THR A 414 10.58 -20.06 -0.95
N PRO A 415 11.28 -20.80 -0.08
CA PRO A 415 12.30 -20.23 0.81
C PRO A 415 13.43 -19.54 0.03
N GLU A 416 13.76 -20.05 -1.17
CA GLU A 416 14.73 -19.43 -2.09
C GLU A 416 14.27 -18.02 -2.48
N HIS A 417 12.99 -17.84 -2.84
CA HIS A 417 12.44 -16.51 -3.14
C HIS A 417 12.65 -15.53 -1.98
N ASN A 418 12.29 -15.96 -0.78
CA ASN A 418 12.39 -15.15 0.45
C ASN A 418 13.83 -14.76 0.78
N THR A 419 14.82 -15.59 0.40
CA THR A 419 16.25 -15.28 0.59
C THR A 419 16.89 -14.52 -0.59
N ILE A 420 16.16 -14.28 -1.69
CA ILE A 420 16.63 -13.43 -2.81
C ILE A 420 16.10 -12.00 -2.70
N VAL A 421 14.83 -11.81 -2.32
CA VAL A 421 14.16 -10.50 -2.25
C VAL A 421 14.97 -9.43 -1.47
N PRO A 422 15.61 -9.73 -0.33
CA PRO A 422 16.36 -8.75 0.46
C PRO A 422 17.60 -8.19 -0.26
N PHE A 423 18.16 -8.93 -1.21
CA PHE A 423 19.33 -8.53 -2.02
C PHE A 423 18.95 -7.92 -3.37
N THR A 424 17.66 -7.93 -3.69
CA THR A 424 17.14 -7.48 -4.99
C THR A 424 16.01 -6.47 -4.78
N ARG A 425 14.75 -6.91 -4.81
CA ARG A 425 13.56 -6.05 -4.80
C ARG A 425 13.49 -5.12 -3.58
N ASN A 426 13.89 -5.55 -2.38
CA ASN A 426 13.83 -4.69 -1.19
C ASN A 426 15.06 -3.77 -1.04
N VAL A 427 16.06 -3.89 -1.92
CA VAL A 427 17.18 -2.94 -1.98
C VAL A 427 16.72 -1.58 -2.49
N VAL A 428 15.85 -1.57 -3.50
CA VAL A 428 15.41 -0.34 -4.19
C VAL A 428 14.29 0.41 -3.48
N GLY A 429 13.71 -0.16 -2.42
CA GLY A 429 12.70 0.49 -1.58
C GLY A 429 11.77 -0.49 -0.87
N SER A 430 10.82 0.05 -0.10
CA SER A 430 9.84 -0.69 0.68
C SER A 430 9.08 -1.73 -0.15
N ALA A 431 8.77 -2.87 0.47
CA ALA A 431 8.05 -3.98 -0.14
C ALA A 431 7.02 -4.54 0.86
N ASP A 432 5.74 -4.28 0.58
CA ASP A 432 4.60 -4.80 1.34
C ASP A 432 4.36 -6.28 1.00
N TYR A 433 5.27 -7.13 1.47
CA TYR A 433 5.21 -8.59 1.30
C TYR A 433 4.06 -9.23 2.07
N THR A 434 3.55 -8.56 3.10
CA THR A 434 2.50 -9.01 4.02
C THR A 434 2.89 -10.25 4.88
N PRO A 435 3.95 -10.16 5.70
CA PRO A 435 4.56 -11.33 6.35
C PRO A 435 3.75 -11.90 7.53
N VAL A 436 4.31 -12.95 8.14
CA VAL A 436 3.83 -13.62 9.37
C VAL A 436 2.54 -14.41 9.12
N THR A 437 2.61 -15.41 8.23
CA THR A 437 1.46 -16.24 7.81
C THR A 437 1.51 -17.65 8.40
N PHE A 438 1.27 -17.77 9.70
CA PHE A 438 1.36 -19.04 10.43
C PHE A 438 0.26 -20.05 10.14
N SER A 439 -0.88 -19.65 9.58
CA SER A 439 -1.97 -20.55 9.16
C SER A 439 -1.87 -21.01 7.71
N ALA A 440 -0.92 -20.48 6.93
CA ALA A 440 -0.69 -20.87 5.54
C ALA A 440 -0.43 -22.38 5.40
N GLN A 441 -1.33 -23.12 4.76
CA GLN A 441 -1.24 -24.58 4.65
C GLN A 441 -0.16 -25.06 3.68
N ALA A 442 0.09 -24.28 2.61
CA ALA A 442 1.00 -24.64 1.52
C ALA A 442 2.44 -24.13 1.72
N ARG A 443 2.77 -23.55 2.88
CA ARG A 443 4.12 -22.99 3.10
C ARG A 443 5.18 -24.09 3.22
N LEU A 444 6.38 -23.76 2.74
CA LEU A 444 7.58 -24.62 2.84
C LEU A 444 8.54 -24.18 3.96
N THR A 445 8.19 -23.09 4.64
CA THR A 445 8.97 -22.37 5.64
C THR A 445 8.53 -22.71 7.07
N THR A 446 9.43 -22.58 8.03
CA THR A 446 9.12 -22.80 9.46
C THR A 446 8.42 -21.58 10.08
N GLU A 447 7.89 -21.71 11.31
CA GLU A 447 7.31 -20.57 12.03
C GLU A 447 8.36 -19.47 12.30
N ALA A 448 9.61 -19.83 12.64
CA ALA A 448 10.65 -18.82 12.86
C ALA A 448 11.05 -18.10 11.56
N HIS A 449 10.97 -18.77 10.41
CA HIS A 449 11.13 -18.13 9.10
C HIS A 449 10.03 -17.10 8.86
N GLU A 450 8.76 -17.48 9.06
CA GLU A 450 7.62 -16.57 8.88
C GLU A 450 7.69 -15.34 9.79
N LEU A 451 8.13 -15.52 11.04
CA LEU A 451 8.34 -14.41 11.97
C LEU A 451 9.51 -13.51 11.53
N ALA A 452 10.61 -14.10 11.04
CA ALA A 452 11.79 -13.37 10.63
C ALA A 452 11.58 -12.53 9.36
N LEU A 453 10.62 -12.88 8.50
CA LEU A 453 10.26 -12.07 7.32
C LEU A 453 9.88 -10.63 7.71
N ALA A 454 9.22 -10.44 8.85
CA ALA A 454 8.83 -9.10 9.33
C ALA A 454 10.01 -8.22 9.77
N VAL A 455 11.20 -8.79 9.97
CA VAL A 455 12.44 -8.04 10.22
C VAL A 455 13.28 -7.91 8.96
N VAL A 456 13.37 -8.98 8.18
CA VAL A 456 14.22 -9.01 6.98
C VAL A 456 13.66 -8.14 5.86
N LEU A 457 12.36 -8.21 5.60
CA LEU A 457 11.68 -7.45 4.55
C LEU A 457 11.13 -6.14 5.14
N GLU A 458 11.68 -5.01 4.71
CA GLU A 458 11.20 -3.71 5.15
C GLU A 458 10.04 -3.22 4.31
N SER A 459 9.02 -2.72 5.01
CA SER A 459 7.88 -2.01 4.46
C SER A 459 7.53 -0.85 5.38
N GLY A 460 7.32 0.34 4.80
CA GLY A 460 6.82 1.49 5.56
C GLY A 460 5.42 1.31 6.12
N LEU A 461 4.65 0.43 5.51
CA LEU A 461 3.38 -0.08 6.04
C LEU A 461 3.50 -1.59 6.18
N LEU A 462 3.81 -2.06 7.38
CA LEU A 462 4.01 -3.49 7.65
C LEU A 462 2.65 -4.14 7.95
N ASN A 463 2.03 -4.73 6.93
CA ASN A 463 0.78 -5.48 7.09
C ASN A 463 1.05 -6.89 7.60
N PHE A 464 0.58 -7.21 8.80
CA PHE A 464 0.55 -8.58 9.31
C PHE A 464 -0.72 -9.27 8.78
N ALA A 465 -0.54 -10.34 8.00
CA ALA A 465 -1.59 -10.87 7.12
C ALA A 465 -2.50 -11.96 7.73
N ASP A 466 -2.08 -12.59 8.82
CA ASP A 466 -2.82 -13.71 9.40
C ASP A 466 -3.93 -13.26 10.35
N ASP A 467 -4.81 -14.19 10.69
CA ASP A 467 -5.86 -13.94 11.67
C ASP A 467 -5.23 -13.71 13.06
N VAL A 468 -5.76 -12.75 13.81
CA VAL A 468 -5.22 -12.39 15.12
C VAL A 468 -5.28 -13.54 16.15
N ASP A 469 -6.16 -14.52 15.98
CA ASP A 469 -6.18 -15.73 16.82
C ASP A 469 -4.98 -16.64 16.54
N GLU A 470 -4.43 -16.61 15.32
CA GLU A 470 -3.21 -17.35 14.98
C GLU A 470 -1.99 -16.74 15.66
N TYR A 471 -1.94 -15.42 15.82
CA TYR A 471 -0.94 -14.76 16.65
C TYR A 471 -1.10 -15.14 18.13
N ALA A 472 -2.32 -15.05 18.67
CA ALA A 472 -2.61 -15.36 20.07
C ALA A 472 -2.32 -16.83 20.46
N LYS A 473 -2.44 -17.77 19.51
CA LYS A 473 -2.06 -19.18 19.71
C LYS A 473 -0.54 -19.38 19.87
N ARG A 474 0.27 -18.39 19.51
CA ARG A 474 1.74 -18.44 19.45
C ARG A 474 2.36 -17.32 20.31
N PRO A 475 2.33 -17.43 21.65
CA PRO A 475 2.71 -16.33 22.54
C PRO A 475 4.16 -15.83 22.36
N ILE A 476 5.07 -16.70 21.92
CA ILE A 476 6.46 -16.31 21.60
C ILE A 476 6.49 -15.39 20.36
N ALA A 477 5.76 -15.77 19.29
CA ALA A 477 5.65 -14.94 18.10
C ALA A 477 4.90 -13.64 18.40
N GLU A 478 3.78 -13.72 19.11
CA GLU A 478 2.96 -12.56 19.46
C GLU A 478 3.78 -11.49 20.20
N ALA A 479 4.52 -11.89 21.24
CA ALA A 479 5.40 -10.99 21.97
C ALA A 479 6.54 -10.41 21.10
N ALA A 480 7.00 -11.15 20.09
CA ALA A 480 8.01 -10.67 19.15
C ALA A 480 7.41 -9.66 18.15
N ILE A 481 6.24 -9.93 17.59
CA ILE A 481 5.52 -9.06 16.64
C ILE A 481 5.25 -7.69 17.29
N GLU A 482 4.90 -7.66 18.58
CA GLU A 482 4.72 -6.41 19.34
C GLU A 482 6.01 -5.54 19.39
N ARG A 483 7.18 -6.19 19.32
CA ARG A 483 8.49 -5.53 19.37
C ARG A 483 9.03 -5.15 17.99
N ILE A 484 8.67 -5.85 16.92
CA ILE A 484 9.12 -5.50 15.57
C ILE A 484 8.58 -4.13 15.18
N GLN A 485 9.39 -3.32 14.49
CA GLN A 485 9.04 -1.96 14.03
C GLN A 485 8.84 -1.95 12.52
N ALA A 486 8.19 -0.91 11.98
CA ALA A 486 8.03 -0.70 10.53
C ALA A 486 8.99 0.37 9.96
N ALA A 487 9.71 1.08 10.84
CA ALA A 487 10.64 2.14 10.46
C ALA A 487 11.96 1.97 11.20
N TRP A 488 13.03 2.23 10.48
CA TRP A 488 14.37 1.89 10.90
C TRP A 488 15.28 3.11 10.80
N ASP A 489 16.09 3.32 11.83
CA ASP A 489 17.14 4.34 11.82
C ASP A 489 18.39 3.81 11.09
N GLU A 490 18.51 2.49 10.98
CA GLU A 490 19.69 1.83 10.44
C GLU A 490 19.38 0.39 10.01
N THR A 491 20.03 -0.05 8.94
CA THR A 491 19.98 -1.43 8.43
C THR A 491 21.40 -1.92 8.13
N ARG A 492 21.75 -3.13 8.58
CA ARG A 492 23.04 -3.77 8.36
C ARG A 492 22.83 -5.22 7.92
N LEU A 493 23.39 -5.59 6.76
CA LEU A 493 23.54 -6.99 6.38
C LEU A 493 24.71 -7.57 7.19
N LEU A 494 24.46 -8.64 7.96
CA LEU A 494 25.48 -9.26 8.81
C LEU A 494 26.11 -10.49 8.15
N ALA A 495 25.31 -11.26 7.42
CA ALA A 495 25.75 -12.41 6.63
C ALA A 495 24.69 -12.76 5.59
N GLY A 496 25.07 -13.45 4.52
CA GLY A 496 24.12 -14.03 3.60
C GLY A 496 24.70 -14.38 2.23
N ARG A 497 23.90 -15.10 1.46
CA ARG A 497 24.12 -15.42 0.05
C ARG A 497 22.73 -15.49 -0.60
N PRO A 498 22.44 -14.71 -1.66
CA PRO A 498 21.10 -14.69 -2.23
C PRO A 498 20.70 -16.08 -2.75
N GLY A 499 19.49 -16.50 -2.44
CA GLY A 499 18.97 -17.84 -2.75
C GLY A 499 19.32 -18.92 -1.72
N GLU A 500 20.21 -18.63 -0.76
CA GLU A 500 20.61 -19.59 0.28
C GLU A 500 20.19 -19.16 1.68
N TYR A 501 20.63 -17.99 2.15
CA TYR A 501 20.33 -17.50 3.50
C TYR A 501 20.64 -16.01 3.65
N VAL A 502 20.05 -15.37 4.65
CA VAL A 502 20.30 -13.96 4.99
C VAL A 502 20.22 -13.77 6.50
N VAL A 503 21.07 -12.90 7.04
CA VAL A 503 21.02 -12.38 8.41
C VAL A 503 21.13 -10.87 8.34
N LEU A 504 20.05 -10.18 8.70
CA LEU A 504 19.90 -8.74 8.55
C LEU A 504 19.48 -8.12 9.87
N ALA A 505 20.18 -7.08 10.29
CA ALA A 505 19.89 -6.33 11.50
C ALA A 505 19.33 -4.95 11.18
N ARG A 506 18.32 -4.53 11.94
CA ARG A 506 17.72 -3.20 11.84
C ARG A 506 17.58 -2.56 13.22
N ARG A 507 17.87 -1.27 13.29
CA ARG A 507 17.77 -0.48 14.54
C ARG A 507 16.57 0.44 14.49
N SER A 508 15.88 0.57 15.61
CA SER A 508 14.87 1.60 15.84
C SER A 508 15.05 2.16 17.25
N GLY A 509 15.41 3.44 17.35
CA GLY A 509 15.84 4.03 18.61
C GLY A 509 17.02 3.26 19.22
N ALA A 510 16.84 2.76 20.43
CA ALA A 510 17.85 1.98 21.16
C ALA A 510 17.72 0.45 20.95
N GLU A 511 16.70 -0.01 20.23
CA GLU A 511 16.44 -1.45 20.03
C GLU A 511 17.00 -1.92 18.68
N TRP A 512 17.54 -3.13 18.67
CA TRP A 512 17.95 -3.84 17.46
C TRP A 512 17.09 -5.08 17.25
N SER A 513 16.67 -5.32 16.02
CA SER A 513 16.03 -6.55 15.58
C SER A 513 16.91 -7.21 14.52
N VAL A 514 17.28 -8.47 14.73
CA VAL A 514 18.02 -9.28 13.75
C VAL A 514 17.08 -10.35 13.24
N GLY A 515 16.83 -10.38 11.94
CA GLY A 515 16.06 -11.42 11.27
C GLY A 515 16.99 -12.31 10.45
N ALA A 516 16.73 -13.60 10.45
CA ALA A 516 17.50 -14.55 9.66
C ALA A 516 16.58 -15.54 8.95
N LEU A 517 16.85 -15.79 7.66
CA LEU A 517 16.10 -16.70 6.80
C LEU A 517 17.05 -17.70 6.16
N SER A 518 16.57 -18.92 5.93
CA SER A 518 17.28 -19.99 5.24
C SER A 518 16.43 -20.60 4.14
N ALA A 519 17.08 -20.99 3.06
CA ALA A 519 16.62 -21.84 1.97
C ALA A 519 17.53 -23.07 1.79
N LEU A 520 18.43 -23.31 2.76
CA LEU A 520 19.36 -24.44 2.74
C LEU A 520 18.65 -25.75 3.05
N GLY A 521 19.18 -26.86 2.51
CA GLY A 521 18.70 -28.21 2.82
C GLY A 521 19.22 -28.76 4.16
N GLU A 522 20.27 -28.15 4.70
CA GLU A 522 20.91 -28.52 5.95
C GLU A 522 20.83 -27.41 7.01
N THR A 523 21.04 -27.79 8.28
CA THR A 523 21.13 -26.82 9.37
C THR A 523 22.44 -26.05 9.30
N LYS A 524 22.39 -24.73 9.43
CA LYS A 524 23.54 -23.83 9.46
C LYS A 524 23.54 -22.97 10.71
N ALA A 525 24.64 -22.95 11.45
CA ALA A 525 24.84 -21.99 12.52
C ALA A 525 25.57 -20.75 11.98
N VAL A 526 25.07 -19.56 12.30
CA VAL A 526 25.70 -18.28 11.96
C VAL A 526 25.99 -17.55 13.26
N ALA A 527 27.28 -17.30 13.53
CA ALA A 527 27.71 -16.51 14.68
C ALA A 527 27.55 -15.02 14.36
N VAL A 528 26.60 -14.35 15.03
CA VAL A 528 26.38 -12.92 14.90
C VAL A 528 27.26 -12.17 15.90
N ASP A 529 28.26 -11.46 15.38
CA ASP A 529 29.07 -10.54 16.19
C ASP A 529 28.24 -9.31 16.58
N LEU A 530 28.08 -9.04 17.87
CA LEU A 530 27.32 -7.86 18.33
C LEU A 530 28.17 -6.58 18.31
N GLY A 531 29.49 -6.70 18.15
CA GLY A 531 30.40 -5.56 18.03
C GLY A 531 30.09 -4.73 16.80
N VAL A 532 29.68 -5.39 15.72
CA VAL A 532 29.24 -4.73 14.49
C VAL A 532 27.88 -4.07 14.60
N LEU A 533 27.19 -4.10 15.75
CA LEU A 533 25.95 -3.36 16.01
C LEU A 533 26.19 -2.10 16.85
N GLY A 534 27.38 -1.95 17.46
CA GLY A 534 27.72 -0.77 18.26
C GLY A 534 26.84 -0.58 19.50
N LEU A 535 26.50 -1.67 20.19
CA LEU A 535 25.63 -1.63 21.39
C LEU A 535 26.26 -0.79 22.52
N GLU A 536 25.45 0.03 23.19
CA GLU A 536 25.88 0.81 24.35
C GLU A 536 25.39 0.18 25.67
N GLY A 537 26.31 -0.39 26.45
CA GLY A 537 25.99 -1.05 27.73
C GLY A 537 25.31 -2.41 27.57
N ASP A 538 24.72 -2.90 28.66
CA ASP A 538 24.11 -4.22 28.71
C ASP A 538 22.76 -4.24 27.98
N HIS A 539 22.56 -5.26 27.14
CA HIS A 539 21.32 -5.50 26.41
C HIS A 539 20.73 -6.86 26.78
N ALA A 540 19.41 -6.94 26.85
CA ALA A 540 18.70 -8.21 26.86
C ALA A 540 18.54 -8.70 25.41
N ALA A 541 19.16 -9.84 25.10
CA ALA A 541 19.01 -10.54 23.82
C ALA A 541 17.98 -11.66 23.97
N THR A 542 16.82 -11.51 23.33
CA THR A 542 15.84 -12.59 23.17
C THR A 542 16.05 -13.25 21.81
N VAL A 543 16.53 -14.48 21.82
CA VAL A 543 16.75 -15.31 20.62
C VAL A 543 15.54 -16.23 20.45
N ILE A 544 14.90 -16.15 19.29
CA ILE A 544 13.73 -16.93 18.90
C ILE A 544 14.12 -17.78 17.69
N THR A 545 13.92 -19.09 17.79
CA THR A 545 14.29 -20.07 16.77
C THR A 545 13.31 -21.23 16.77
N ASP A 546 13.41 -22.13 15.79
CA ASP A 546 12.67 -23.39 15.77
C ASP A 546 13.32 -24.45 16.68
N ASP A 547 12.50 -25.18 17.44
CA ASP A 547 12.90 -26.40 18.16
C ASP A 547 12.93 -27.64 17.26
N ASP A 548 13.28 -28.80 17.82
CA ASP A 548 13.36 -30.05 17.06
C ASP A 548 12.04 -30.50 16.43
N ALA A 549 10.92 -30.11 17.02
CA ALA A 549 9.57 -30.39 16.53
C ALA A 549 9.04 -29.30 15.58
N GLY A 550 9.85 -28.28 15.24
CA GLY A 550 9.46 -27.18 14.36
C GLY A 550 8.56 -26.13 15.02
N ARG A 551 8.54 -26.06 16.35
CA ARG A 551 7.81 -25.05 17.12
C ARG A 551 8.77 -23.93 17.52
N LEU A 552 8.23 -22.72 17.69
CA LEU A 552 9.02 -21.63 18.24
C LEU A 552 9.48 -21.92 19.67
N THR A 553 10.76 -21.66 19.92
CA THR A 553 11.37 -21.60 21.26
C THR A 553 12.07 -20.25 21.43
N GLN A 554 12.25 -19.83 22.68
CA GLN A 554 12.95 -18.61 23.01
C GLN A 554 13.93 -18.78 24.17
N GLU A 555 15.05 -18.08 24.08
CA GLU A 555 15.99 -17.89 25.19
C GLU A 555 16.26 -16.39 25.35
N THR A 556 16.33 -15.90 26.58
CA THR A 556 16.76 -14.52 26.86
C THR A 556 17.99 -14.53 27.74
N ARG A 557 19.01 -13.77 27.32
CA ARG A 557 20.26 -13.59 28.06
C ARG A 557 20.75 -12.15 27.97
N THR A 558 21.52 -11.72 28.96
CA THR A 558 22.20 -10.42 28.92
C THR A 558 23.46 -10.53 28.08
N VAL A 559 23.69 -9.55 27.20
CA VAL A 559 24.83 -9.46 26.28
C VAL A 559 25.37 -8.03 26.25
N THR A 560 26.58 -7.89 25.73
CA THR A 560 27.29 -6.62 25.47
C THR A 560 27.75 -6.57 24.01
N ALA A 561 28.29 -5.43 23.58
CA ALA A 561 28.90 -5.31 22.24
C ALA A 561 30.10 -6.24 22.02
N GLY A 562 30.69 -6.82 23.08
CA GLY A 562 31.82 -7.76 22.93
C GLY A 562 31.40 -9.22 22.71
N ASP A 563 30.11 -9.51 22.79
CA ASP A 563 29.58 -10.88 22.73
C ASP A 563 29.16 -11.28 21.31
N THR A 564 29.03 -12.59 21.11
CA THR A 564 28.42 -13.17 19.91
C THR A 564 27.09 -13.85 20.25
N VAL A 565 26.17 -13.87 19.29
CA VAL A 565 24.91 -14.62 19.38
C VAL A 565 24.83 -15.59 18.20
N ASP A 566 24.74 -16.89 18.51
CA ASP A 566 24.57 -17.90 17.49
C ASP A 566 23.11 -17.98 17.05
N VAL A 567 22.90 -17.84 15.74
CA VAL A 567 21.62 -18.04 15.08
C VAL A 567 21.65 -19.39 14.38
N THR A 568 20.80 -20.33 14.81
CA THR A 568 20.70 -21.65 14.19
C THR A 568 19.60 -21.66 13.15
N LEU A 569 19.99 -21.75 11.88
CA LEU A 569 19.09 -21.83 10.74
C LEU A 569 18.84 -23.29 10.37
N ARG A 570 17.66 -23.81 10.70
CA ARG A 570 17.21 -25.13 10.25
C ARG A 570 16.92 -25.11 8.72
N PRO A 571 16.77 -26.27 8.07
CA PRO A 571 16.40 -26.30 6.66
C PRO A 571 15.11 -25.51 6.42
N ASN A 572 15.12 -24.59 5.45
CA ASN A 572 14.03 -23.63 5.18
C ASN A 572 13.58 -22.80 6.40
N GLY A 573 14.38 -22.76 7.46
CA GLY A 573 14.03 -22.17 8.74
C GLY A 573 14.38 -20.70 8.85
N GLY A 574 14.28 -20.18 10.07
CA GLY A 574 14.67 -18.81 10.37
C GLY A 574 14.93 -18.60 11.85
N ALA A 575 15.24 -17.36 12.21
CA ALA A 575 15.37 -16.93 13.60
C ALA A 575 15.20 -15.42 13.72
N VAL A 576 14.83 -14.98 14.92
CA VAL A 576 14.79 -13.56 15.29
C VAL A 576 15.59 -13.34 16.56
N VAL A 577 16.43 -12.31 16.58
CA VAL A 577 17.09 -11.82 17.80
C VAL A 577 16.60 -10.42 18.09
N LEU A 578 15.94 -10.23 19.23
CA LEU A 578 15.47 -8.93 19.68
C LEU A 578 16.38 -8.43 20.81
N LEU A 579 17.03 -7.30 20.59
CA LEU A 579 17.99 -6.68 21.49
C LEU A 579 17.42 -5.35 21.98
N ALA A 580 17.34 -5.19 23.30
CA ALA A 580 16.98 -3.92 23.93
C ALA A 580 17.89 -3.66 25.13
N PRO A 581 18.22 -2.40 25.47
CA PRO A 581 18.97 -2.10 26.69
C PRO A 581 18.28 -2.74 27.91
N VAL A 582 19.05 -3.24 28.88
CA VAL A 582 18.46 -3.82 30.10
C VAL A 582 17.64 -2.77 30.84
N GLY A 583 16.37 -3.11 31.13
CA GLY A 583 15.43 -2.18 31.75
C GLY A 583 14.80 -1.17 30.78
N HIS A 584 15.06 -1.29 29.48
CA HIS A 584 14.38 -0.49 28.46
C HIS A 584 12.87 -0.71 28.54
N THR A 585 12.13 0.38 28.59
CA THR A 585 10.69 0.40 28.44
C THR A 585 10.38 1.39 27.33
N ARG A 586 9.46 1.02 26.43
CA ARG A 586 8.97 1.95 25.43
C ARG A 586 8.16 3.04 26.13
N PRO A 587 8.27 4.30 25.71
CA PRO A 587 7.43 5.36 26.24
C PRO A 587 5.96 5.00 26.08
N GLU A 588 5.16 5.19 27.13
CA GLU A 588 3.71 5.14 26.99
C GLU A 588 3.26 6.26 26.04
N PRO A 589 2.33 5.97 25.10
CA PRO A 589 1.78 7.02 24.26
C PRO A 589 1.10 8.08 25.15
N PRO A 590 1.21 9.37 24.80
CA PRO A 590 0.58 10.42 25.58
C PRO A 590 -0.94 10.24 25.61
N PRO A 591 -1.63 10.73 26.66
CA PRO A 591 -3.09 10.70 26.73
C PRO A 591 -3.71 11.30 25.47
N ARG A 592 -4.74 10.64 24.95
CA ARG A 592 -5.43 11.09 23.74
C ARG A 592 -6.41 12.21 24.06
N PRO A 593 -6.50 13.23 23.19
CA PRO A 593 -7.62 14.14 23.19
C PRO A 593 -8.95 13.38 23.05
N ALA A 594 -10.01 13.91 23.62
CA ALA A 594 -11.35 13.35 23.45
C ALA A 594 -12.26 14.34 22.72
N VAL A 595 -13.14 13.82 21.88
CA VAL A 595 -14.18 14.58 21.18
C VAL A 595 -15.52 13.90 21.40
N THR A 596 -16.57 14.69 21.65
CA THR A 596 -17.94 14.21 21.76
C THR A 596 -18.85 15.20 21.07
N VAL A 597 -19.54 14.77 20.02
CA VAL A 597 -20.54 15.58 19.32
C VAL A 597 -21.83 15.63 20.12
N ALA A 598 -22.52 16.78 20.12
CA ALA A 598 -23.78 16.96 20.86
C ALA A 598 -24.91 16.13 20.23
N ASP A 599 -25.05 16.21 18.90
CA ASP A 599 -26.02 15.48 18.11
C ASP A 599 -25.30 14.74 16.96
N PRO A 600 -25.24 13.40 16.98
CA PRO A 600 -24.53 12.62 15.95
C PRO A 600 -25.28 12.56 14.62
N ILE A 601 -26.55 12.94 14.61
CA ILE A 601 -27.40 13.02 13.42
C ILE A 601 -28.17 14.33 13.52
N VAL A 602 -28.00 15.21 12.52
CA VAL A 602 -28.67 16.50 12.44
C VAL A 602 -29.42 16.63 11.13
N ARG A 603 -30.52 17.38 11.16
CA ARG A 603 -31.29 17.73 9.97
C ARG A 603 -30.62 18.90 9.24
N GLY A 604 -30.42 18.78 7.94
CA GLY A 604 -29.84 19.84 7.10
C GLY A 604 -30.70 20.17 5.89
N VAL A 605 -31.28 21.37 5.82
CA VAL A 605 -32.05 21.81 4.65
C VAL A 605 -31.10 22.35 3.58
N PRO A 606 -31.17 21.90 2.32
CA PRO A 606 -30.35 22.45 1.24
C PRO A 606 -30.44 23.98 1.16
N GLY A 607 -29.28 24.65 1.16
CA GLY A 607 -29.14 26.10 1.13
C GLY A 607 -29.28 26.81 2.48
N GLU A 608 -29.60 26.10 3.56
CA GLU A 608 -29.71 26.68 4.90
C GLU A 608 -28.50 26.33 5.78
N PRO A 609 -28.13 27.20 6.74
CA PRO A 609 -27.12 26.89 7.73
C PRO A 609 -27.63 25.89 8.77
N VAL A 610 -26.76 24.96 9.18
CA VAL A 610 -26.94 24.05 10.31
C VAL A 610 -25.80 24.24 11.31
N GLU A 611 -26.11 24.18 12.60
CA GLU A 611 -25.10 24.24 13.66
C GLU A 611 -24.59 22.85 13.99
N ILE A 612 -23.27 22.72 14.07
CA ILE A 612 -22.56 21.52 14.52
C ILE A 612 -21.88 21.86 15.84
N ALA A 613 -22.18 21.10 16.89
CA ALA A 613 -21.64 21.32 18.22
C ALA A 613 -20.93 20.08 18.76
N ALA A 614 -19.77 20.28 19.38
CA ALA A 614 -18.98 19.24 20.02
C ALA A 614 -18.21 19.78 21.23
N VAL A 615 -17.89 18.89 22.16
CA VAL A 615 -16.95 19.13 23.25
C VAL A 615 -15.64 18.44 22.92
N VAL A 616 -14.55 19.21 22.89
CA VAL A 616 -13.20 18.71 22.67
C VAL A 616 -12.36 18.98 23.91
N THR A 617 -11.57 17.99 24.33
CA THR A 617 -10.66 18.10 25.49
C THR A 617 -9.26 17.66 25.10
N GLY A 618 -8.23 18.34 25.61
CA GLY A 618 -6.83 17.99 25.39
C GLY A 618 -6.24 18.42 24.03
N ALA A 619 -7.02 19.05 23.16
CA ALA A 619 -6.56 19.63 21.89
C ALA A 619 -7.51 20.73 21.40
N GLU A 620 -7.09 21.48 20.37
CA GLU A 620 -7.95 22.43 19.68
C GLU A 620 -9.00 21.70 18.82
N PRO A 621 -10.25 22.20 18.76
CA PRO A 621 -11.29 21.62 17.94
C PRO A 621 -11.20 22.05 16.47
N TYR A 622 -11.28 21.09 15.54
CA TYR A 622 -11.34 21.34 14.09
C TYR A 622 -12.57 20.64 13.51
N LEU A 623 -13.33 21.32 12.63
CA LEU A 623 -14.42 20.71 11.87
C LEU A 623 -13.99 20.57 10.41
N VAL A 624 -14.09 19.36 9.87
CA VAL A 624 -13.84 19.04 8.46
C VAL A 624 -15.18 18.69 7.82
N VAL A 625 -15.43 19.29 6.65
CA VAL A 625 -16.65 19.10 5.86
C VAL A 625 -16.33 18.32 4.57
N PRO A 626 -17.31 17.59 4.01
CA PRO A 626 -17.12 16.90 2.73
C PRO A 626 -16.74 17.84 1.59
N PRO A 627 -16.12 17.30 0.52
CA PRO A 627 -15.88 18.06 -0.70
C PRO A 627 -17.14 18.75 -1.23
N GLY A 628 -17.01 19.99 -1.71
CA GLY A 628 -18.12 20.77 -2.25
C GLY A 628 -18.94 21.55 -1.21
N TRP A 629 -18.64 21.42 0.08
CA TRP A 629 -19.21 22.25 1.13
C TRP A 629 -18.37 23.52 1.34
N ASP A 630 -19.04 24.60 1.74
CA ASP A 630 -18.34 25.82 2.16
C ASP A 630 -17.54 25.58 3.45
N PRO A 631 -16.39 26.26 3.64
CA PRO A 631 -15.63 26.14 4.87
C PRO A 631 -16.48 26.44 6.11
N PRO A 632 -16.36 25.63 7.18
CA PRO A 632 -17.13 25.81 8.40
C PRO A 632 -16.82 27.15 9.06
N ARG A 633 -17.86 27.84 9.53
CA ARG A 633 -17.73 29.14 10.22
C ARG A 633 -17.78 28.92 11.73
N PRO A 634 -16.67 29.12 12.47
CA PRO A 634 -16.71 29.00 13.93
C PRO A 634 -17.60 30.10 14.52
N ILE A 635 -18.56 29.71 15.35
CA ILE A 635 -19.43 30.63 16.11
C ILE A 635 -18.80 30.90 17.48
N ARG A 636 -18.37 29.83 18.15
CA ARG A 636 -17.67 29.80 19.43
C ARG A 636 -16.89 28.49 19.54
N GLU A 637 -16.08 28.33 20.59
CA GLU A 637 -15.33 27.10 20.80
C GLU A 637 -16.24 25.86 20.76
N GLY A 638 -15.85 24.89 19.93
CA GLY A 638 -16.58 23.64 19.72
C GLY A 638 -17.91 23.78 18.97
N VAL A 639 -18.23 24.95 18.39
CA VAL A 639 -19.49 25.14 17.63
C VAL A 639 -19.25 25.88 16.33
N TRP A 640 -19.75 25.31 15.24
CA TRP A 640 -19.63 25.83 13.89
C TRP A 640 -20.99 25.94 13.21
N SER A 641 -21.12 26.92 12.31
CA SER A 641 -22.17 26.96 11.31
C SER A 641 -21.62 26.43 9.98
N VAL A 642 -22.33 25.48 9.38
CA VAL A 642 -22.05 24.96 8.03
C VAL A 642 -23.31 25.10 7.18
N THR A 643 -23.15 25.39 5.90
CA THR A 643 -24.27 25.51 4.96
C THR A 643 -24.39 24.23 4.16
N VAL A 644 -25.58 23.62 4.14
CA VAL A 644 -25.84 22.48 3.27
C VAL A 644 -25.85 22.96 1.82
N PRO A 645 -25.13 22.33 0.88
CA PRO A 645 -25.15 22.73 -0.52
C PRO A 645 -26.58 22.79 -1.08
N ALA A 646 -26.91 23.85 -1.81
CA ALA A 646 -28.28 24.06 -2.31
C ALA A 646 -28.76 22.98 -3.30
N GLY A 647 -27.84 22.26 -3.94
CA GLY A 647 -28.12 21.16 -4.86
C GLY A 647 -28.14 19.77 -4.21
N THR A 648 -28.15 19.67 -2.87
CA THR A 648 -28.20 18.37 -2.19
C THR A 648 -29.55 17.68 -2.40
N GLU A 649 -29.51 16.43 -2.85
CA GLU A 649 -30.70 15.62 -3.12
C GLU A 649 -31.50 15.27 -1.85
N PRO A 650 -32.83 15.11 -1.94
CA PRO A 650 -33.65 14.68 -0.81
C PRO A 650 -33.18 13.37 -0.19
N GLY A 651 -33.13 13.30 1.14
CA GLY A 651 -32.67 12.12 1.86
C GLY A 651 -31.16 11.83 1.76
N HIS A 652 -30.37 12.69 1.11
CA HIS A 652 -28.92 12.56 1.09
C HIS A 652 -28.32 12.66 2.51
N VAL A 653 -27.29 11.86 2.77
CA VAL A 653 -26.55 11.82 4.03
C VAL A 653 -25.12 12.27 3.79
N ALA A 654 -24.75 13.41 4.37
CA ALA A 654 -23.38 13.90 4.39
C ALA A 654 -22.72 13.59 5.74
N VAL A 655 -21.42 13.26 5.72
CA VAL A 655 -20.65 12.93 6.94
C VAL A 655 -19.63 14.02 7.20
N LEU A 656 -19.79 14.74 8.30
CA LEU A 656 -18.83 15.74 8.77
C LEU A 656 -17.98 15.13 9.90
N ALA A 657 -16.72 15.56 10.02
CA ALA A 657 -15.79 15.06 11.03
C ALA A 657 -15.33 16.18 11.97
N VAL A 658 -15.54 16.01 13.27
CA VAL A 658 -14.95 16.86 14.31
C VAL A 658 -13.68 16.20 14.81
N HIS A 659 -12.55 16.88 14.63
CA HIS A 659 -11.23 16.46 15.06
C HIS A 659 -10.83 17.15 16.36
N ALA A 660 -10.25 16.38 17.27
CA ALA A 660 -9.50 16.88 18.41
C ALA A 660 -8.02 16.98 18.03
N GLY A 661 -7.60 18.18 17.64
CA GLY A 661 -6.28 18.49 17.06
C GLY A 661 -6.31 18.61 15.54
N ASP A 662 -5.27 19.21 14.97
CA ASP A 662 -5.09 19.34 13.52
C ASP A 662 -5.01 17.93 12.88
N PRO A 663 -5.88 17.59 11.90
CA PRO A 663 -5.83 16.31 11.19
C PRO A 663 -4.49 16.05 10.50
N LEU A 664 -3.78 17.10 10.08
CA LEU A 664 -2.48 17.03 9.41
C LEU A 664 -1.32 17.40 10.34
N GLY A 665 -1.59 17.51 11.65
CA GLY A 665 -0.60 17.82 12.65
C GLY A 665 0.36 16.66 12.95
N PRO A 666 1.36 16.88 13.83
CA PRO A 666 2.36 15.86 14.19
C PRO A 666 1.80 14.73 15.07
N ARG A 667 0.57 14.85 15.58
CA ARG A 667 -0.15 13.78 16.30
C ARG A 667 -1.44 13.45 15.57
N ARG A 668 -1.87 12.19 15.60
CA ARG A 668 -3.14 11.76 14.98
C ARG A 668 -4.28 12.30 15.84
N SER A 669 -5.21 13.04 15.24
CA SER A 669 -6.41 13.53 15.91
C SER A 669 -7.36 12.38 16.29
N THR A 670 -8.10 12.55 17.37
CA THR A 670 -9.31 11.74 17.63
C THR A 670 -10.50 12.37 16.91
N VAL A 671 -11.36 11.56 16.32
CA VAL A 671 -12.41 11.97 15.38
C VAL A 671 -13.77 11.47 15.87
N ALA A 672 -14.77 12.34 15.79
CA ALA A 672 -16.18 11.96 15.90
C ALA A 672 -16.95 12.52 14.69
N HIS A 673 -17.96 11.77 14.23
CA HIS A 673 -18.73 12.18 13.05
C HIS A 673 -20.11 12.72 13.39
N VAL A 674 -20.57 13.64 12.56
CA VAL A 674 -21.96 14.09 12.51
C VAL A 674 -22.52 13.79 11.13
N ARG A 675 -23.64 13.07 11.07
CA ARG A 675 -24.39 12.83 9.83
C ARG A 675 -25.42 13.93 9.64
N VAL A 676 -25.26 14.74 8.59
CA VAL A 676 -26.23 15.75 8.18
C VAL A 676 -27.18 15.10 7.17
N VAL A 677 -28.44 14.94 7.55
CA VAL A 677 -29.46 14.26 6.73
C VAL A 677 -30.38 15.31 6.12
N SER A 678 -30.49 15.26 4.79
CA SER A 678 -31.42 16.12 4.06
C SER A 678 -32.86 15.62 4.19
N PRO A 679 -33.85 16.52 4.32
CA PRO A 679 -35.26 16.15 4.37
C PRO A 679 -35.68 15.22 3.23
N LEU A 680 -36.56 14.28 3.54
CA LEU A 680 -37.26 13.52 2.52
C LEU A 680 -38.26 14.46 1.82
N GLY A 681 -38.23 14.49 0.49
CA GLY A 681 -39.11 15.35 -0.32
C GLY A 681 -40.59 14.95 -0.23
N ALA A 682 -41.44 15.64 -0.99
CA ALA A 682 -42.89 15.40 -0.99
C ALA A 682 -43.32 14.18 -1.82
N ASP A 683 -42.39 13.50 -2.50
CA ASP A 683 -42.64 12.33 -3.32
C ASP A 683 -42.36 11.03 -2.56
N PRO A 684 -43.00 9.90 -2.91
CA PRO A 684 -42.58 8.58 -2.46
C PRO A 684 -41.08 8.35 -2.67
N ALA A 685 -40.38 7.94 -1.63
CA ALA A 685 -38.95 7.63 -1.71
C ALA A 685 -38.74 6.13 -1.59
N SER A 686 -37.98 5.56 -2.53
CA SER A 686 -37.52 4.18 -2.44
C SER A 686 -36.39 4.10 -1.41
N LEU A 687 -36.51 3.19 -0.43
CA LEU A 687 -35.43 2.94 0.53
C LEU A 687 -34.20 2.32 -0.15
N VAL A 688 -34.35 1.72 -1.34
CA VAL A 688 -33.23 1.21 -2.14
C VAL A 688 -32.35 2.36 -2.64
N ALA A 689 -32.96 3.45 -3.08
CA ALA A 689 -32.26 4.62 -3.62
C ALA A 689 -31.68 5.54 -2.54
N LEU A 690 -32.19 5.46 -1.31
CA LEU A 690 -31.73 6.27 -0.19
C LEU A 690 -30.49 5.67 0.47
N THR A 691 -29.54 6.53 0.84
CA THR A 691 -28.38 6.12 1.64
C THR A 691 -28.82 5.90 3.10
N PRO A 692 -28.69 4.68 3.66
CA PRO A 692 -28.94 4.48 5.07
C PRO A 692 -27.89 5.21 5.92
N VAL A 693 -28.26 5.57 7.14
CA VAL A 693 -27.32 6.18 8.10
C VAL A 693 -26.48 5.12 8.85
N ALA A 694 -26.94 3.87 8.85
CA ALA A 694 -26.24 2.71 9.36
C ALA A 694 -26.74 1.45 8.66
N ALA A 695 -25.84 0.50 8.41
CA ALA A 695 -26.17 -0.79 7.83
C ALA A 695 -25.26 -1.87 8.42
N ALA A 696 -25.85 -3.00 8.81
CA ALA A 696 -25.14 -4.18 9.28
C ALA A 696 -25.82 -5.43 8.71
N ASN A 697 -25.00 -6.45 8.45
CA ASN A 697 -25.43 -7.68 7.81
C ASN A 697 -24.68 -8.89 8.38
N GLY A 698 -25.26 -10.08 8.28
CA GLY A 698 -24.64 -11.31 8.76
C GLY A 698 -23.48 -11.77 7.88
N SER A 699 -23.63 -11.62 6.57
CA SER A 699 -22.61 -11.88 5.55
C SER A 699 -22.73 -10.86 4.41
N GLY A 700 -21.59 -10.48 3.82
CA GLY A 700 -21.51 -9.49 2.74
C GLY A 700 -22.13 -8.12 3.06
N PRO A 701 -22.15 -7.21 2.10
CA PRO A 701 -22.85 -5.94 2.22
C PRO A 701 -24.37 -6.10 2.03
N VAL A 702 -25.13 -5.04 2.31
CA VAL A 702 -26.54 -4.95 1.90
C VAL A 702 -26.58 -4.70 0.41
N GLU A 703 -27.19 -5.61 -0.35
CA GLU A 703 -27.24 -5.54 -1.80
C GLU A 703 -28.44 -4.72 -2.28
N ARG A 704 -28.23 -3.90 -3.32
CA ARG A 704 -29.29 -3.09 -3.94
C ARG A 704 -29.72 -3.73 -5.25
N ASP A 705 -31.02 -3.97 -5.39
CA ASP A 705 -31.65 -4.59 -6.56
C ASP A 705 -31.18 -6.03 -6.86
N MET A 706 -30.46 -6.65 -5.93
CA MET A 706 -29.89 -7.99 -6.01
C MET A 706 -30.07 -8.67 -4.64
N SER A 707 -30.11 -10.01 -4.62
CA SER A 707 -30.05 -10.77 -3.37
C SER A 707 -28.67 -10.63 -2.73
N ASN A 708 -28.51 -11.02 -1.47
CA ASN A 708 -27.21 -10.99 -0.81
C ASN A 708 -26.30 -12.13 -1.28
N GLY A 709 -25.18 -11.83 -1.94
CA GLY A 709 -24.24 -12.85 -2.41
C GLY A 709 -23.14 -13.25 -1.41
N GLU A 710 -23.29 -12.89 -0.13
CA GLU A 710 -22.36 -13.16 0.99
C GLU A 710 -20.97 -12.51 0.92
N GLY A 711 -20.48 -12.18 -0.27
CA GLY A 711 -19.10 -11.79 -0.49
C GLY A 711 -18.91 -10.29 -0.68
N ASN A 712 -18.56 -9.92 -1.91
CA ASN A 712 -18.25 -8.56 -2.31
C ASN A 712 -19.52 -7.82 -2.78
N PRO A 713 -19.53 -6.48 -2.78
CA PRO A 713 -20.63 -5.71 -3.35
C PRO A 713 -20.99 -6.15 -4.78
N ALA A 714 -22.28 -6.30 -5.04
CA ALA A 714 -22.88 -6.65 -6.32
C ALA A 714 -22.52 -8.06 -6.86
N ASP A 715 -22.22 -9.02 -5.99
CA ASP A 715 -21.98 -10.42 -6.35
C ASP A 715 -23.22 -11.33 -6.27
N GLY A 716 -24.31 -10.82 -5.68
CA GLY A 716 -25.58 -11.52 -5.53
C GLY A 716 -26.26 -11.86 -6.85
N ARG A 717 -27.28 -12.73 -6.79
CA ARG A 717 -28.13 -13.08 -7.95
C ARG A 717 -29.32 -12.13 -8.06
N PRO A 718 -30.00 -12.09 -9.24
CA PRO A 718 -31.28 -11.39 -9.34
C PRO A 718 -32.28 -11.95 -8.31
N MET A 719 -32.87 -11.06 -7.51
CA MET A 719 -33.79 -11.44 -6.42
C MET A 719 -34.97 -12.26 -6.93
N SER A 720 -35.28 -13.34 -6.22
CA SER A 720 -36.45 -14.15 -6.47
C SER A 720 -36.98 -14.81 -5.21
N VAL A 721 -38.29 -14.77 -5.01
CA VAL A 721 -38.96 -15.41 -3.87
C VAL A 721 -40.06 -16.32 -4.39
N ALA A 722 -40.00 -17.61 -4.05
CA ALA A 722 -40.93 -18.64 -4.48
C ALA A 722 -41.10 -18.71 -6.01
N GLY A 723 -40.00 -18.52 -6.74
CA GLY A 723 -39.93 -18.54 -8.21
C GLY A 723 -40.40 -17.26 -8.89
N VAL A 724 -40.70 -16.20 -8.14
CA VAL A 724 -41.10 -14.90 -8.69
C VAL A 724 -39.93 -13.93 -8.64
N HIS A 725 -39.55 -13.39 -9.80
CA HIS A 725 -38.45 -12.42 -9.90
C HIS A 725 -38.86 -11.01 -9.46
N HIS A 726 -37.96 -10.35 -8.74
CA HIS A 726 -38.14 -9.00 -8.23
C HIS A 726 -36.97 -8.10 -8.66
N PRO A 727 -37.19 -7.09 -9.52
CA PRO A 727 -36.09 -6.27 -10.04
C PRO A 727 -35.64 -5.16 -9.07
N LYS A 728 -36.36 -4.95 -7.96
CA LYS A 728 -36.15 -3.83 -7.03
C LYS A 728 -36.29 -4.28 -5.58
N GLY A 729 -35.31 -3.93 -4.74
CA GLY A 729 -35.27 -4.40 -3.36
C GLY A 729 -33.91 -4.26 -2.69
N LEU A 730 -33.86 -4.69 -1.42
CA LEU A 730 -32.64 -4.80 -0.63
C LEU A 730 -32.44 -6.27 -0.24
N GLY A 731 -31.36 -6.87 -0.74
CA GLY A 731 -30.92 -8.21 -0.35
C GLY A 731 -30.07 -8.15 0.92
N VAL A 732 -30.46 -8.89 1.95
CA VAL A 732 -29.76 -8.94 3.25
C VAL A 732 -29.57 -10.37 3.73
N CYS A 733 -28.56 -10.61 4.56
CA CYS A 733 -28.27 -11.90 5.19
C CYS A 733 -28.46 -11.79 6.71
N ALA A 734 -29.27 -12.67 7.28
CA ALA A 734 -29.58 -12.63 8.71
C ALA A 734 -28.34 -12.95 9.58
N PRO A 735 -28.11 -12.25 10.72
CA PRO A 735 -28.86 -11.09 11.19
C PRO A 735 -28.51 -9.81 10.41
N SER A 736 -29.51 -8.98 10.10
CA SER A 736 -29.30 -7.69 9.44
C SER A 736 -30.04 -6.54 10.14
N ASP A 737 -29.52 -5.34 9.98
CA ASP A 737 -30.06 -4.11 10.57
C ASP A 737 -29.70 -2.90 9.69
N VAL A 738 -30.70 -2.34 8.99
CA VAL A 738 -30.50 -1.19 8.11
C VAL A 738 -31.35 -0.03 8.61
N THR A 739 -30.72 1.13 8.84
CA THR A 739 -31.33 2.30 9.47
C THR A 739 -31.38 3.49 8.52
N TRP A 740 -32.54 4.13 8.41
CA TRP A 740 -32.73 5.42 7.76
C TRP A 740 -33.26 6.45 8.75
N VAL A 741 -32.91 7.71 8.50
CA VAL A 741 -33.51 8.86 9.19
C VAL A 741 -34.59 9.42 8.30
N LEU A 742 -35.79 9.49 8.86
CA LEU A 742 -36.97 10.06 8.24
C LEU A 742 -37.18 11.44 8.85
N ASP A 743 -37.48 12.46 8.03
CA ASP A 743 -37.71 13.83 8.53
C ASP A 743 -39.04 14.00 9.30
N GLY A 744 -39.60 12.92 9.85
CA GLY A 744 -40.94 12.87 10.45
C GLY A 744 -42.11 13.06 9.47
N VAL A 745 -41.82 13.24 8.17
CA VAL A 745 -42.79 13.47 7.08
C VAL A 745 -43.39 12.18 6.50
N PRO A 746 -42.67 11.04 6.38
CA PRO A 746 -43.29 9.83 5.84
C PRO A 746 -44.36 9.28 6.79
N ALA A 747 -45.53 8.99 6.24
CA ALA A 747 -46.64 8.42 7.01
C ALA A 747 -46.78 6.91 6.81
N ARG A 748 -46.11 6.32 5.81
CA ARG A 748 -46.33 4.91 5.49
C ARG A 748 -45.11 4.25 4.84
N LEU A 749 -44.82 3.01 5.25
CA LEU A 749 -43.91 2.09 4.56
C LEU A 749 -44.75 1.04 3.84
N THR A 750 -44.50 0.85 2.54
CA THR A 750 -45.01 -0.28 1.76
C THR A 750 -43.83 -1.09 1.24
N ALA A 751 -43.85 -2.40 1.43
CA ALA A 751 -42.83 -3.34 0.93
C ALA A 751 -43.44 -4.74 0.83
N SER A 752 -42.72 -5.68 0.24
CA SER A 752 -42.90 -7.12 0.49
C SER A 752 -41.61 -7.70 1.06
N VAL A 753 -41.71 -8.80 1.80
CA VAL A 753 -40.52 -9.46 2.35
C VAL A 753 -40.62 -10.97 2.21
N GLY A 754 -39.51 -11.61 1.83
CA GLY A 754 -39.43 -13.06 1.64
C GLY A 754 -38.01 -13.57 1.75
N VAL A 755 -37.87 -14.89 1.93
CA VAL A 755 -36.56 -15.54 1.85
C VAL A 755 -36.25 -15.75 0.36
N ASP A 756 -35.10 -15.26 -0.09
CA ASP A 756 -34.66 -15.42 -1.49
C ASP A 756 -34.45 -16.90 -1.82
N ASP A 757 -34.78 -17.30 -3.05
CA ASP A 757 -34.71 -18.67 -3.56
C ASP A 757 -33.27 -19.24 -3.59
N GLU A 758 -32.24 -18.40 -3.49
CA GLU A 758 -30.85 -18.85 -3.34
C GLU A 758 -30.51 -19.31 -1.92
N SER A 759 -31.33 -18.92 -0.93
CA SER A 759 -31.12 -19.34 0.46
C SER A 759 -31.17 -20.86 0.61
N PRO A 760 -30.40 -21.44 1.53
CA PRO A 760 -30.49 -22.87 1.82
C PRO A 760 -31.93 -23.31 2.15
N ALA A 761 -32.33 -24.48 1.63
CA ALA A 761 -33.68 -25.00 1.83
C ALA A 761 -33.99 -25.21 3.33
N GLY A 762 -35.17 -24.76 3.76
CA GLY A 762 -35.62 -24.87 5.15
C GLY A 762 -35.12 -23.76 6.09
N THR A 763 -34.42 -22.76 5.56
CA THR A 763 -34.11 -21.53 6.31
C THR A 763 -35.39 -20.74 6.61
N THR A 764 -35.37 -20.05 7.75
CA THR A 764 -36.46 -19.16 8.20
C THR A 764 -35.84 -17.91 8.80
N ALA A 765 -36.60 -16.82 8.81
CA ALA A 765 -36.17 -15.58 9.45
C ALA A 765 -37.36 -14.77 9.98
N THR A 766 -37.08 -14.02 11.03
CA THR A 766 -38.00 -13.04 11.60
C THR A 766 -37.63 -11.66 11.07
N CYS A 767 -38.52 -11.06 10.27
CA CYS A 767 -38.36 -9.73 9.69
C CYS A 767 -39.16 -8.72 10.50
N ALA A 768 -38.54 -7.64 10.96
CA ALA A 768 -39.18 -6.62 11.79
C ALA A 768 -38.97 -5.21 11.22
N VAL A 769 -40.02 -4.40 11.31
CA VAL A 769 -39.94 -2.95 11.06
C VAL A 769 -39.95 -2.25 12.40
N VAL A 770 -38.92 -1.46 12.67
CA VAL A 770 -38.72 -0.79 13.95
C VAL A 770 -38.68 0.72 13.72
N GLY A 771 -39.54 1.46 14.41
CA GLY A 771 -39.62 2.92 14.36
C GLY A 771 -39.26 3.53 15.70
N ASP A 772 -38.24 4.40 15.74
CA ASP A 772 -37.75 5.06 16.97
C ASP A 772 -37.53 4.09 18.15
N GLY A 773 -37.00 2.90 17.84
CA GLY A 773 -36.73 1.84 18.82
C GLY A 773 -37.92 0.94 19.18
N ARG A 774 -39.13 1.24 18.67
CA ARG A 774 -40.33 0.42 18.86
C ARG A 774 -40.58 -0.50 17.67
N VAL A 775 -40.76 -1.80 17.92
CA VAL A 775 -41.21 -2.74 16.89
C VAL A 775 -42.63 -2.36 16.45
N LEU A 776 -42.81 -2.01 15.18
CA LEU A 776 -44.09 -1.64 14.58
C LEU A 776 -44.81 -2.87 14.02
N THR A 777 -44.06 -3.78 13.41
CA THR A 777 -44.57 -5.08 12.94
C THR A 777 -43.44 -6.12 12.87
N THR A 778 -43.83 -7.39 12.89
CA THR A 778 -42.96 -8.56 12.71
C THR A 778 -43.63 -9.55 11.76
N ILE A 779 -42.84 -10.11 10.84
CA ILE A 779 -43.27 -11.12 9.88
C ILE A 779 -42.27 -12.28 9.91
N GLU A 780 -42.77 -13.50 10.11
CA GLU A 780 -41.99 -14.71 9.90
C GLU A 780 -42.03 -15.10 8.41
N VAL A 781 -40.86 -15.41 7.85
CA VAL A 781 -40.69 -15.86 6.47
C VAL A 781 -39.88 -17.16 6.43
N ALA A 782 -40.14 -17.99 5.42
CA ALA A 782 -39.48 -19.28 5.22
C ALA A 782 -39.14 -19.50 3.75
N ALA A 783 -38.05 -20.22 3.49
CA ALA A 783 -37.63 -20.58 2.13
C ALA A 783 -38.75 -21.31 1.37
N GLY A 784 -39.03 -20.87 0.13
CA GLY A 784 -40.06 -21.43 -0.73
C GLY A 784 -41.50 -20.96 -0.45
N GLU A 785 -41.72 -20.10 0.55
CA GLU A 785 -43.01 -19.42 0.74
C GLU A 785 -43.09 -18.14 -0.11
N PRO A 786 -44.28 -17.77 -0.63
CA PRO A 786 -44.46 -16.49 -1.31
C PRO A 786 -44.10 -15.29 -0.42
N ALA A 787 -43.58 -14.23 -1.05
CA ALA A 787 -43.29 -12.97 -0.36
C ALA A 787 -44.55 -12.42 0.34
N ARG A 788 -44.37 -11.86 1.53
CA ARG A 788 -45.45 -11.32 2.36
C ARG A 788 -45.49 -9.81 2.26
N GLU A 789 -46.65 -9.27 1.91
CA GLU A 789 -46.87 -7.82 1.82
C GLU A 789 -46.84 -7.17 3.21
N LEU A 790 -46.31 -5.95 3.25
CA LEU A 790 -46.15 -5.14 4.44
C LEU A 790 -46.62 -3.71 4.15
N ASP A 791 -47.51 -3.21 5.01
CA ASP A 791 -48.05 -1.86 4.97
C ASP A 791 -48.12 -1.31 6.41
N VAL A 792 -47.19 -0.42 6.75
CA VAL A 792 -46.95 0.03 8.13
C VAL A 792 -47.06 1.54 8.25
N ASP A 793 -47.81 2.01 9.25
CA ASP A 793 -47.92 3.43 9.59
C ASP A 793 -46.60 3.93 10.22
N LEU A 794 -46.02 4.97 9.62
CA LEU A 794 -44.80 5.63 10.07
C LEU A 794 -45.07 7.03 10.65
N THR A 795 -46.34 7.39 10.92
CA THR A 795 -46.70 8.72 11.43
C THR A 795 -45.91 9.07 12.69
N GLY A 796 -45.12 10.14 12.61
CA GLY A 796 -44.30 10.63 13.70
C GLY A 796 -43.00 9.85 13.93
N ILE A 797 -42.68 8.87 13.07
CA ILE A 797 -41.42 8.11 13.14
C ILE A 797 -40.30 8.91 12.50
N THR A 798 -39.18 9.05 13.22
CA THR A 798 -38.00 9.79 12.75
C THR A 798 -36.84 8.87 12.37
N ARG A 799 -36.79 7.64 12.90
CA ARG A 799 -35.79 6.64 12.55
C ARG A 799 -36.49 5.34 12.21
N LEU A 800 -36.24 4.86 11.00
CA LEU A 800 -36.77 3.60 10.50
C LEU A 800 -35.67 2.57 10.42
N ARG A 801 -35.94 1.37 10.91
CA ARG A 801 -35.06 0.20 10.86
C ARG A 801 -35.77 -0.97 10.23
N LEU A 802 -35.11 -1.60 9.27
CA LEU A 802 -35.48 -2.91 8.73
C LEU A 802 -34.51 -3.93 9.33
N VAL A 803 -35.04 -4.88 10.10
CA VAL A 803 -34.25 -5.82 10.90
C VAL A 803 -34.63 -7.24 10.50
N VAL A 804 -33.62 -8.08 10.24
CA VAL A 804 -33.82 -9.53 10.03
C VAL A 804 -33.07 -10.28 11.11
N ARG A 805 -33.72 -11.27 11.73
CA ARG A 805 -33.13 -12.12 12.78
C ARG A 805 -33.27 -13.60 12.43
N PRO A 806 -32.25 -14.42 12.69
CA PRO A 806 -32.39 -15.87 12.59
C PRO A 806 -33.31 -16.40 13.71
N PRO A 807 -33.91 -17.60 13.54
CA PRO A 807 -34.83 -18.18 14.52
C PRO A 807 -34.13 -18.57 15.84
N ALA A 808 -32.83 -18.81 15.80
CA ALA A 808 -31.97 -19.07 16.95
C ALA A 808 -30.53 -18.68 16.64
N ALA A 809 -29.71 -18.50 17.68
CA ALA A 809 -28.27 -18.27 17.51
C ALA A 809 -27.59 -19.49 16.85
N GLY A 810 -26.77 -19.26 15.83
CA GLY A 810 -26.06 -20.32 15.10
C GLY A 810 -26.93 -21.10 14.10
N ALA A 811 -28.17 -20.69 13.86
CA ALA A 811 -28.97 -21.22 12.76
C ALA A 811 -28.35 -20.79 11.41
N GLU A 812 -28.53 -21.63 10.38
CA GLU A 812 -28.16 -21.29 9.01
C GLU A 812 -28.81 -19.96 8.61
N PRO A 813 -28.03 -18.95 8.16
CA PRO A 813 -28.57 -17.64 7.87
C PRO A 813 -29.46 -17.69 6.61
N ALA A 814 -30.60 -17.01 6.67
CA ALA A 814 -31.44 -16.81 5.50
C ALA A 814 -31.02 -15.55 4.76
N HIS A 815 -30.98 -15.60 3.42
CA HIS A 815 -30.95 -14.41 2.59
C HIS A 815 -32.40 -13.95 2.41
N VAL A 816 -32.64 -12.69 2.71
CA VAL A 816 -33.98 -12.10 2.77
C VAL A 816 -33.99 -10.88 1.88
N ASP A 817 -35.04 -10.80 1.06
CA ASP A 817 -35.27 -9.65 0.20
C ASP A 817 -36.36 -8.77 0.81
N TRP A 818 -36.02 -7.51 1.08
CA TRP A 818 -37.01 -6.46 1.22
C TRP A 818 -37.34 -5.95 -0.18
N ILE A 819 -38.45 -6.42 -0.75
CA ILE A 819 -38.89 -6.16 -2.11
C ILE A 819 -39.62 -4.81 -2.19
N ASP A 820 -39.17 -3.99 -3.14
CA ASP A 820 -39.71 -2.67 -3.48
C ASP A 820 -40.06 -1.75 -2.28
N PRO A 821 -39.19 -1.59 -1.26
CA PRO A 821 -39.52 -0.87 -0.05
C PRO A 821 -39.60 0.65 -0.29
N HIS A 822 -40.77 1.23 -0.01
CA HIS A 822 -41.06 2.65 -0.24
C HIS A 822 -41.63 3.32 0.99
N VAL A 823 -41.09 4.49 1.31
CA VAL A 823 -41.68 5.41 2.30
C VAL A 823 -42.47 6.50 1.57
N ARG A 824 -43.71 6.74 2.01
CA ARG A 824 -44.63 7.69 1.37
C ARG A 824 -45.05 8.79 2.35
N PRO A 825 -45.07 10.06 1.94
CA PRO A 825 -45.65 11.12 2.73
C PRO A 825 -47.17 10.93 2.87
N ARG A 826 -47.75 11.55 3.89
CA ARG A 826 -49.19 11.53 4.12
C ARG A 826 -49.89 12.24 2.95
N THR A 827 -50.56 11.49 2.09
CA THR A 827 -51.47 12.11 1.11
C THR A 827 -52.64 12.71 1.88
N SER A 828 -52.89 14.00 1.68
CA SER A 828 -54.12 14.65 2.14
C SER A 828 -55.30 14.00 1.40
N HIS A 829 -55.88 12.94 1.95
CA HIS A 829 -57.17 12.45 1.49
C HIS A 829 -58.26 13.32 2.13
N SER A 830 -59.04 13.93 1.23
CA SER A 830 -60.23 14.76 1.43
C SER A 830 -61.24 14.22 2.42
#